data_AF-A0A2D8QY70-F1
#
_entry.id   AF-A0A2D8QY70-F1
#
_cell.length_a   1.000
_cell.length_b   1.000
_cell.length_c   1.000
_cell.angle_alpha   90.00
_cell.angle_beta   90.00
_cell.angle_gamma   90.00
#
_symmetry.space_group_name_H-M   'P 1'
#
loop_
_entity.id
_entity.type
_entity.pdbx_description
1 polymer ?
#
loop_
_entity_poly.entity_id
_entity_poly.type
_entity_poly.pdbx_seq_one_letter_code
_entity_poly.pdbx_strand_id
1 'polypeptide(L)'
;MTKIIRDKILAFSAVLMMVFVTMTQMVGNVELEDGPEAYRFTSSDTGSPIQYTSSHTTVLVGPSDRTAILEMPGGHDYSRPLPLVVALHGFSNSGQEVTYNMGLTDSIHDNEHLLLRPDGTQHSGFGNPRFWNATDACCNEGLFWGPTHSDDVNWLEAIVSDAVLNYGADPEGVIFMGFSNGGFMSHRMACDRGSLMKAIVALNGVTWNDFSMCPNTGTPDILHVHATDDGTIEYEGGNNNGNPFPGANTTLANWASRKGCDLQRSPVGTLDLVSSLSGDETDKFDYVNCNSGERLSHWRINDGVHNDMPFDGTDVWADEAFGWAIQGFIRDSDGDGYRDDVDAFVYNPDEWLDADGDGVGHNTDGCDDDPSAWNDGDGDGYCGVADAFPDDPNEWVDTDGDGVGDNGDVFPADPADWIDTDGDGVGDNTDAFPLWPGESADTDGDGIGDNGDAFPEDPNETIDSDGDGVGNNGDAFPGDPSETADTDGDGIGDNADAFPDDSSEWLDKDGDGVGNNGDAFPNDPNEWSDTDDDGVGDNTDAFPTDPSEAADTDGDGIGDNADAFPMDPEETSDFDGDGVGNNADAFPNDPSETADTDGDGAGDNFDAFPEDPNETLDSDGDGVGNNADAFPYLITESVDSDGDGVGDNSDAFPDDSSESVDSDGDGVGDNSDAFPRWEGETADTDKDGVGDNSDVFPDDPFESADADGDGVGDNADFRPYDKDVQSESDLESFPIITLVAAGIVSIFALVIFQQKVLNKPSKPKKANKKAGKKGGSRKGSKGKRKLFSKDEINDRAAAVDWTKATLEDGESEDSIMAQLQSTGWSKAQSRAIIKISKK
;
A
#
# COMPACT_ATOMS: atom_id res chain seq x y z
N MET A 1 -7.39 59.02 18.06
CA MET A 1 -6.28 58.36 18.78
C MET A 1 -6.81 57.71 20.05
N THR A 2 -6.20 56.60 20.48
CA THR A 2 -6.59 55.75 21.64
C THR A 2 -7.96 55.05 21.60
N LYS A 3 -8.34 54.48 20.44
CA LYS A 3 -9.26 53.31 20.39
C LYS A 3 -8.98 52.32 19.23
N ILE A 4 -7.76 52.33 18.66
CA ILE A 4 -7.31 51.45 17.56
C ILE A 4 -5.97 50.73 17.91
N ILE A 5 -5.43 50.99 19.11
CA ILE A 5 -4.15 50.42 19.60
C ILE A 5 -4.39 49.35 20.70
N ARG A 6 -5.64 49.12 21.10
CA ARG A 6 -5.98 48.14 22.15
C ARG A 6 -6.53 46.81 21.61
N ASP A 7 -7.07 46.84 20.40
CA ASP A 7 -7.66 45.66 19.73
C ASP A 7 -6.67 45.01 18.74
N LYS A 8 -5.38 45.40 18.79
CA LYS A 8 -4.26 44.81 18.02
C LYS A 8 -3.16 44.19 18.90
N ILE A 9 -3.46 43.93 20.17
CA ILE A 9 -2.53 43.31 21.15
C ILE A 9 -3.09 42.00 21.75
N LEU A 10 -4.35 41.64 21.46
CA LEU A 10 -4.99 40.40 21.89
C LEU A 10 -5.14 39.33 20.78
N ALA A 11 -4.76 39.65 19.55
CA ALA A 11 -4.68 38.72 18.41
C ALA A 11 -3.22 38.30 18.10
N PHE A 12 -2.34 38.31 19.12
CA PHE A 12 -0.92 37.96 19.00
C PHE A 12 -0.48 37.00 20.12
N SER A 13 -1.42 36.22 20.66
CA SER A 13 -1.19 35.24 21.73
C SER A 13 -1.95 33.93 21.51
N ALA A 14 -2.37 33.66 20.27
CA ALA A 14 -3.02 32.42 19.84
C ALA A 14 -2.24 31.70 18.71
N VAL A 15 -1.03 32.16 18.40
CA VAL A 15 -0.14 31.60 17.35
C VAL A 15 1.29 31.42 17.90
N LEU A 16 1.42 31.17 19.21
CA LEU A 16 2.71 30.92 19.87
C LEU A 16 2.60 29.80 20.92
N MET A 17 1.80 28.78 20.61
CA MET A 17 1.63 27.58 21.45
C MET A 17 1.38 26.32 20.61
N MET A 18 1.92 26.28 19.38
CA MET A 18 1.76 25.16 18.45
C MET A 18 3.08 24.75 17.73
N VAL A 19 4.22 25.31 18.15
CA VAL A 19 5.57 24.88 17.74
C VAL A 19 6.54 25.19 18.89
N PHE A 20 6.81 24.25 19.80
CA PHE A 20 8.04 24.19 20.65
C PHE A 20 8.10 22.97 21.60
N VAL A 21 8.02 21.74 21.08
CA VAL A 21 8.69 20.57 21.71
C VAL A 21 9.29 19.69 20.62
N THR A 22 10.50 20.04 20.18
CA THR A 22 11.41 19.10 19.50
C THR A 22 12.80 19.22 20.13
N MET A 23 13.29 18.07 20.62
CA MET A 23 14.65 17.75 21.04
C MET A 23 15.49 18.71 21.90
N THR A 24 15.93 18.20 23.05
CA THR A 24 17.39 18.06 23.26
C THR A 24 17.68 16.75 23.99
N GLN A 25 18.62 15.98 23.43
CA GLN A 25 19.02 14.63 23.84
C GLN A 25 19.85 14.65 25.13
N MET A 26 20.15 13.47 25.72
CA MET A 26 21.52 12.93 25.70
C MET A 26 21.70 11.58 26.44
N VAL A 27 22.33 10.63 25.73
CA VAL A 27 23.13 9.48 26.19
C VAL A 27 22.41 8.32 26.90
N GLY A 28 22.24 7.26 26.12
CA GLY A 28 22.18 5.87 26.55
C GLY A 28 22.69 4.97 25.43
N ASN A 29 23.98 5.08 25.06
CA ASN A 29 24.59 4.12 24.14
C ASN A 29 24.67 2.77 24.87
N VAL A 30 23.85 1.81 24.42
CA VAL A 30 24.08 0.39 24.65
C VAL A 30 24.65 -0.14 23.33
N GLU A 31 25.85 -0.70 23.39
CA GLU A 31 26.38 -1.52 22.30
C GLU A 31 25.52 -2.80 22.24
N LEU A 32 24.74 -2.94 21.17
CA LEU A 32 24.08 -4.19 20.83
C LEU A 32 25.02 -4.99 19.93
N GLU A 33 25.68 -5.99 20.51
CA GLU A 33 26.25 -7.12 19.78
C GLU A 33 25.35 -8.35 20.02
N ASP A 34 25.18 -9.12 18.94
CA ASP A 34 24.61 -10.48 18.83
C ASP A 34 23.12 -10.74 19.12
N GLY A 35 22.36 -10.91 18.02
CA GLY A 35 21.28 -11.90 17.92
C GLY A 35 19.91 -11.39 17.44
N PRO A 36 19.40 -11.84 16.27
CA PRO A 36 17.98 -11.71 15.93
C PRO A 36 17.19 -12.85 16.59
N GLU A 37 16.92 -12.74 17.90
CA GLU A 37 15.67 -13.29 18.43
C GLU A 37 14.62 -12.19 18.27
N ALA A 38 13.91 -12.24 17.15
CA ALA A 38 12.79 -11.36 16.88
C ALA A 38 11.73 -11.58 17.98
N TYR A 39 11.35 -10.50 18.67
CA TYR A 39 10.39 -10.58 19.77
C TYR A 39 8.98 -10.73 19.20
N ARG A 40 8.35 -11.88 19.42
CA ARG A 40 6.90 -12.04 19.22
C ARG A 40 6.16 -11.09 20.16
N PHE A 41 5.39 -10.16 19.60
CA PHE A 41 4.63 -9.19 20.38
C PHE A 41 3.39 -9.84 20.99
N THR A 42 3.25 -9.75 22.31
CA THR A 42 2.08 -10.29 23.02
C THR A 42 1.11 -9.19 23.42
N SER A 43 -0.11 -9.58 23.78
CA SER A 43 -1.12 -8.77 24.50
C SER A 43 -0.55 -7.91 25.64
N SER A 44 0.59 -8.27 26.23
CA SER A 44 1.22 -7.56 27.35
C SER A 44 2.38 -6.62 27.02
N ASP A 45 2.68 -6.38 25.74
CA ASP A 45 3.91 -5.69 25.34
C ASP A 45 3.81 -4.17 25.41
N THR A 46 2.65 -3.61 25.07
CA THR A 46 2.31 -2.18 25.23
C THR A 46 1.47 -1.92 26.49
N GLY A 47 0.93 -2.97 27.13
CA GLY A 47 0.06 -2.83 28.29
C GLY A 47 -0.08 -4.08 29.18
N SER A 48 -1.05 -4.03 30.09
CA SER A 48 -1.37 -5.07 31.08
C SER A 48 -2.68 -4.67 31.79
N PRO A 49 -3.36 -5.54 32.55
CA PRO A 49 -4.52 -5.15 33.35
C PRO A 49 -4.20 -3.96 34.28
N ILE A 50 -4.98 -2.87 34.23
CA ILE A 50 -4.69 -1.65 35.01
C ILE A 50 -4.64 -1.98 36.50
N GLN A 51 -3.56 -1.55 37.16
CA GLN A 51 -3.42 -1.71 38.61
C GLN A 51 -3.85 -0.42 39.32
N TYR A 52 -5.13 -0.33 39.66
CA TYR A 52 -5.66 0.81 40.42
C TYR A 52 -5.12 0.82 41.86
N THR A 53 -4.86 2.02 42.36
CA THR A 53 -4.56 2.25 43.78
C THR A 53 -5.85 2.44 44.57
N SER A 54 -5.86 2.04 45.86
CA SER A 54 -7.00 2.15 46.78
C SER A 54 -7.30 3.60 47.25
N SER A 55 -7.21 4.57 46.34
CA SER A 55 -7.42 5.99 46.59
C SER A 55 -8.27 6.58 45.47
N HIS A 56 -9.15 7.53 45.77
CA HIS A 56 -10.03 8.07 44.73
C HIS A 56 -9.49 9.37 44.12
N THR A 57 -9.61 9.48 42.80
CA THR A 57 -9.41 10.73 42.06
C THR A 57 -10.77 11.41 41.89
N THR A 58 -10.86 12.72 42.15
CA THR A 58 -12.12 13.48 42.02
C THR A 58 -11.97 14.69 41.11
N VAL A 59 -12.97 14.89 40.24
CA VAL A 59 -13.07 16.05 39.34
C VAL A 59 -14.48 16.66 39.40
N LEU A 60 -14.61 17.91 38.98
CA LEU A 60 -15.90 18.58 38.84
C LEU A 60 -16.28 18.64 37.36
N VAL A 61 -17.41 18.03 37.01
CA VAL A 61 -17.96 18.00 35.64
C VAL A 61 -19.18 18.90 35.52
N GLY A 62 -19.46 19.37 34.31
CA GLY A 62 -20.58 20.26 34.02
C GLY A 62 -20.35 21.77 34.26
N PRO A 63 -21.37 22.60 34.01
CA PRO A 63 -21.24 24.06 33.96
C PRO A 63 -21.01 24.69 35.34
N SER A 64 -20.35 25.85 35.37
CA SER A 64 -19.87 26.49 36.62
C SER A 64 -20.95 26.94 37.61
N ASP A 65 -22.22 27.00 37.18
CA ASP A 65 -23.39 27.31 37.99
C ASP A 65 -24.12 26.04 38.49
N ARG A 66 -23.80 24.87 37.95
CA ARG A 66 -24.29 23.57 38.41
C ARG A 66 -23.32 22.43 38.03
N THR A 67 -22.35 22.17 38.90
CA THR A 67 -21.36 21.09 38.77
C THR A 67 -21.77 19.81 39.49
N ALA A 68 -21.33 18.66 38.99
CA ALA A 68 -21.37 17.37 39.70
C ALA A 68 -19.94 16.91 40.06
N ILE A 69 -19.80 16.00 41.03
CA ILE A 69 -18.52 15.35 41.34
C ILE A 69 -18.46 14.03 40.56
N LEU A 70 -17.42 13.84 39.76
CA LEU A 70 -17.05 12.53 39.21
C LEU A 70 -15.90 11.99 40.06
N GLU A 71 -16.06 10.77 40.56
CA GLU A 71 -15.08 10.05 41.38
C GLU A 71 -14.63 8.78 40.63
N MET A 72 -13.33 8.55 40.60
CA MET A 72 -12.66 7.56 39.75
C MET A 72 -11.64 6.79 40.60
N PRO A 73 -11.28 5.54 40.23
CA PRO A 73 -10.22 4.82 40.91
C PRO A 73 -8.86 5.55 40.79
N GLY A 74 -7.94 5.26 41.70
CA GLY A 74 -6.68 6.00 41.79
C GLY A 74 -5.67 5.50 40.78
N GLY A 75 -5.21 6.37 39.89
CA GLY A 75 -4.45 5.96 38.72
C GLY A 75 -5.32 5.48 37.56
N HIS A 76 -6.62 5.85 37.54
CA HIS A 76 -7.48 5.68 36.37
C HIS A 76 -6.84 6.27 35.12
N ASP A 77 -6.77 5.48 34.05
CA ASP A 77 -6.31 5.92 32.74
C ASP A 77 -7.51 6.29 31.88
N TYR A 78 -7.48 7.44 31.24
CA TYR A 78 -8.65 7.98 30.54
C TYR A 78 -8.81 7.43 29.14
N SER A 79 -7.77 6.80 28.55
CA SER A 79 -7.94 6.04 27.31
C SER A 79 -8.67 4.72 27.54
N ARG A 80 -8.58 4.14 28.74
CA ARG A 80 -9.05 2.78 29.04
C ARG A 80 -10.42 2.82 29.75
N PRO A 81 -11.54 2.72 29.02
CA PRO A 81 -12.84 3.09 29.56
C PRO A 81 -13.31 2.21 30.71
N LEU A 82 -14.12 2.81 31.59
CA LEU A 82 -14.79 2.14 32.71
C LEU A 82 -16.30 2.45 32.72
N PRO A 83 -17.15 1.50 33.14
CA PRO A 83 -18.58 1.73 33.34
C PRO A 83 -18.86 2.94 34.24
N LEU A 84 -19.98 3.64 34.02
CA LEU A 84 -20.31 4.87 34.72
C LEU A 84 -21.60 4.73 35.53
N VAL A 85 -21.47 4.72 36.85
CA VAL A 85 -22.63 4.76 37.76
C VAL A 85 -23.01 6.21 38.06
N VAL A 86 -24.23 6.59 37.72
CA VAL A 86 -24.82 7.92 38.00
C VAL A 86 -25.81 7.80 39.16
N ALA A 87 -25.45 8.35 40.32
CA ALA A 87 -26.20 8.17 41.56
C ALA A 87 -27.17 9.34 41.85
N LEU A 88 -28.48 9.11 41.69
CA LEU A 88 -29.53 10.12 41.83
C LEU A 88 -30.21 10.07 43.21
N HIS A 89 -30.05 11.14 44.00
CA HIS A 89 -30.54 11.20 45.37
C HIS A 89 -32.07 11.42 45.47
N GLY A 90 -32.66 11.01 46.60
CA GLY A 90 -34.06 11.27 46.94
C GLY A 90 -34.34 12.74 47.28
N PHE A 91 -35.62 13.11 47.46
CA PHE A 91 -36.00 14.50 47.72
C PHE A 91 -35.35 15.04 49.01
N SER A 92 -34.85 16.27 48.95
CA SER A 92 -34.10 16.99 49.99
C SER A 92 -32.69 16.50 50.35
N ASN A 93 -32.24 15.36 49.82
CA ASN A 93 -30.93 14.77 50.09
C ASN A 93 -29.83 15.34 49.18
N SER A 94 -28.66 14.68 49.10
CA SER A 94 -27.52 15.06 48.27
C SER A 94 -26.88 13.88 47.54
N GLY A 95 -26.10 14.15 46.48
CA GLY A 95 -25.31 13.13 45.77
C GLY A 95 -24.38 12.36 46.73
N GLN A 96 -23.67 13.09 47.60
CA GLN A 96 -22.80 12.50 48.62
C GLN A 96 -23.55 11.59 49.62
N GLU A 97 -24.78 11.96 49.97
CA GLU A 97 -25.60 11.19 50.90
C GLU A 97 -26.08 9.90 50.25
N VAL A 98 -26.61 9.94 49.02
CA VAL A 98 -27.11 8.73 48.33
C VAL A 98 -25.99 7.73 48.00
N THR A 99 -24.77 8.19 47.69
CA THR A 99 -23.65 7.27 47.39
C THR A 99 -23.01 6.63 48.60
N TYR A 100 -22.97 7.33 49.73
CA TYR A 100 -22.56 6.73 51.01
C TYR A 100 -23.57 5.66 51.43
N ASN A 101 -24.84 6.04 51.36
CA ASN A 101 -26.00 5.20 51.64
C ASN A 101 -26.01 3.91 50.79
N MET A 102 -25.94 4.00 49.46
CA MET A 102 -25.98 2.84 48.56
C MET A 102 -24.65 2.04 48.48
N GLY A 103 -23.66 2.28 49.35
CA GLY A 103 -22.36 1.58 49.28
C GLY A 103 -21.50 1.90 48.05
N LEU A 104 -21.95 2.79 47.16
CA LEU A 104 -21.34 3.02 45.84
C LEU A 104 -19.94 3.64 45.90
N THR A 105 -19.50 4.13 47.05
CA THR A 105 -18.18 4.77 47.18
C THR A 105 -17.04 3.75 47.14
N ASP A 106 -17.17 2.65 47.88
CA ASP A 106 -16.11 1.62 47.95
C ASP A 106 -16.20 0.68 46.72
N SER A 107 -17.42 0.45 46.21
CA SER A 107 -17.75 -0.18 44.93
C SER A 107 -16.96 0.34 43.71
N ILE A 108 -16.45 1.57 43.72
CA ILE A 108 -15.53 2.09 42.68
C ILE A 108 -14.35 1.13 42.45
N HIS A 109 -13.85 0.54 43.53
CA HIS A 109 -12.76 -0.42 43.51
C HIS A 109 -13.24 -1.86 43.40
N ASP A 110 -14.27 -2.24 44.15
CA ASP A 110 -14.72 -3.65 44.19
C ASP A 110 -15.40 -4.10 42.89
N ASN A 111 -16.01 -3.16 42.16
CA ASN A 111 -16.74 -3.40 40.91
C ASN A 111 -16.16 -2.65 39.68
N GLU A 112 -14.95 -2.09 39.79
CA GLU A 112 -14.24 -1.32 38.74
C GLU A 112 -15.15 -0.38 37.93
N HIS A 113 -15.59 0.73 38.53
CA HIS A 113 -16.44 1.69 37.82
C HIS A 113 -16.17 3.14 38.23
N LEU A 114 -16.55 4.07 37.35
CA LEU A 114 -16.60 5.50 37.66
C LEU A 114 -17.90 5.83 38.38
N LEU A 115 -17.90 6.84 39.24
CA LEU A 115 -19.08 7.25 40.00
C LEU A 115 -19.35 8.75 39.90
N LEU A 116 -20.42 9.09 39.18
CA LEU A 116 -20.94 10.43 39.05
C LEU A 116 -21.96 10.72 40.16
N ARG A 117 -21.69 11.74 40.97
CA ARG A 117 -22.46 12.14 42.16
C ARG A 117 -23.10 13.52 41.97
N PRO A 118 -24.16 13.64 41.14
CA PRO A 118 -24.78 14.92 40.84
C PRO A 118 -25.72 15.37 41.96
N ASP A 119 -25.79 16.69 42.18
CA ASP A 119 -26.80 17.31 43.04
C ASP A 119 -27.99 17.82 42.21
N GLY A 120 -29.20 17.46 42.68
CA GLY A 120 -30.47 17.98 42.20
C GLY A 120 -30.60 19.49 42.41
N THR A 121 -31.51 20.11 41.65
CA THR A 121 -31.76 21.56 41.71
C THR A 121 -32.11 21.98 43.14
N GLN A 122 -31.39 22.97 43.70
CA GLN A 122 -31.61 23.44 45.06
C GLN A 122 -32.62 24.60 45.10
N HIS A 123 -33.81 24.35 45.65
CA HIS A 123 -34.81 25.40 45.83
C HIS A 123 -34.48 26.29 47.05
N SER A 124 -34.78 27.59 46.96
CA SER A 124 -34.51 28.59 48.01
C SER A 124 -35.55 28.64 49.15
N GLY A 125 -36.46 27.66 49.20
CA GLY A 125 -37.53 27.55 50.20
C GLY A 125 -37.05 27.10 51.60
N PHE A 126 -37.98 26.96 52.54
CA PHE A 126 -37.65 26.50 53.88
C PHE A 126 -37.05 25.08 53.85
N GLY A 127 -35.85 24.93 54.43
CA GLY A 127 -35.06 23.70 54.38
C GLY A 127 -34.06 23.62 53.22
N ASN A 128 -34.11 24.55 52.26
CA ASN A 128 -33.31 24.56 51.02
C ASN A 128 -33.24 23.18 50.31
N PRO A 129 -34.38 22.50 50.05
CA PRO A 129 -34.38 21.13 49.54
C PRO A 129 -33.80 21.06 48.13
N ARG A 130 -33.07 19.98 47.85
CA ARG A 130 -32.66 19.57 46.51
C ARG A 130 -33.64 18.57 45.94
N PHE A 131 -33.90 18.64 44.64
CA PHE A 131 -34.85 17.76 43.97
C PHE A 131 -34.50 17.57 42.49
N TRP A 132 -35.08 16.55 41.90
CA TRP A 132 -35.09 16.32 40.46
C TRP A 132 -36.46 16.69 39.90
N ASN A 133 -36.49 17.46 38.82
CA ASN A 133 -37.65 17.64 37.96
C ASN A 133 -37.91 16.34 37.18
N ALA A 134 -38.36 15.31 37.89
CA ALA A 134 -38.63 13.99 37.36
C ALA A 134 -40.02 13.94 36.71
N THR A 135 -41.02 13.41 37.43
CA THR A 135 -42.42 13.34 36.96
C THR A 135 -43.31 14.36 37.68
N ASP A 136 -44.56 14.49 37.21
CA ASP A 136 -45.57 15.33 37.87
C ASP A 136 -45.91 14.88 39.30
N ALA A 137 -45.69 13.61 39.64
CA ALA A 137 -46.12 13.01 40.90
C ALA A 137 -45.08 13.12 42.03
N CYS A 138 -43.79 13.08 41.72
CA CYS A 138 -42.73 13.44 42.64
C CYS A 138 -41.46 13.83 41.86
N CYS A 139 -40.72 14.86 42.24
CA CYS A 139 -41.04 15.90 43.22
C CYS A 139 -40.65 17.26 42.61
N ASN A 140 -41.31 17.59 41.49
CA ASN A 140 -41.06 18.81 40.75
C ASN A 140 -41.44 20.07 41.55
N GLU A 141 -40.86 21.21 41.20
CA GLU A 141 -41.12 22.48 41.90
C GLU A 141 -42.60 22.93 41.77
N GLY A 142 -43.31 22.46 40.74
CA GLY A 142 -44.74 22.69 40.52
C GLY A 142 -45.66 22.17 41.64
N LEU A 143 -45.27 21.10 42.34
CA LEU A 143 -46.02 20.54 43.48
C LEU A 143 -46.08 21.45 44.71
N PHE A 144 -45.08 22.32 44.91
CA PHE A 144 -44.91 23.06 46.17
C PHE A 144 -44.66 24.57 46.02
N TRP A 145 -44.02 25.02 44.93
CA TRP A 145 -43.46 26.37 44.82
C TRP A 145 -43.76 27.10 43.49
N GLY A 146 -44.17 26.38 42.44
CA GLY A 146 -44.55 26.92 41.13
C GLY A 146 -43.65 26.42 40.00
N PRO A 147 -43.92 26.77 38.73
CA PRO A 147 -43.13 26.30 37.61
C PRO A 147 -41.77 27.01 37.53
N THR A 148 -40.70 26.22 37.57
CA THR A 148 -39.36 26.61 37.09
C THR A 148 -38.93 25.68 35.96
N HIS A 149 -38.01 26.19 35.15
CA HIS A 149 -37.47 25.48 33.98
C HIS A 149 -36.09 24.87 34.31
N SER A 150 -36.00 24.06 35.38
CA SER A 150 -34.81 23.23 35.59
C SER A 150 -34.87 22.04 34.64
N ASP A 151 -33.96 22.04 33.67
CA ASP A 151 -33.84 20.98 32.67
C ASP A 151 -32.86 19.92 33.17
N ASP A 152 -33.33 19.10 34.12
CA ASP A 152 -32.52 18.06 34.74
C ASP A 152 -32.12 16.96 33.73
N VAL A 153 -32.91 16.74 32.67
CA VAL A 153 -32.59 15.74 31.63
C VAL A 153 -31.40 16.19 30.78
N ASN A 154 -31.48 17.38 30.17
CA ASN A 154 -30.40 17.88 29.33
C ASN A 154 -29.12 18.17 30.15
N TRP A 155 -29.25 18.49 31.44
CA TRP A 155 -28.08 18.66 32.33
C TRP A 155 -27.44 17.32 32.72
N LEU A 156 -28.23 16.28 33.04
CA LEU A 156 -27.69 14.94 33.32
C LEU A 156 -27.02 14.32 32.08
N GLU A 157 -27.63 14.48 30.91
CA GLU A 157 -27.01 14.12 29.62
C GLU A 157 -25.65 14.80 29.44
N ALA A 158 -25.59 16.13 29.59
CA ALA A 158 -24.36 16.88 29.38
C ALA A 158 -23.21 16.46 30.32
N ILE A 159 -23.48 16.14 31.59
CA ILE A 159 -22.44 15.69 32.53
C ILE A 159 -22.02 14.21 32.32
N VAL A 160 -22.89 13.38 31.74
CA VAL A 160 -22.52 12.03 31.29
C VAL A 160 -21.62 12.13 30.05
N SER A 161 -21.99 12.96 29.06
CA SER A 161 -21.13 13.20 27.89
C SER A 161 -19.77 13.79 28.26
N ASP A 162 -19.72 14.67 29.28
CA ASP A 162 -18.46 15.22 29.82
C ASP A 162 -17.58 14.12 30.44
N ALA A 163 -18.19 13.17 31.19
CA ALA A 163 -17.50 12.00 31.74
C ALA A 163 -16.94 11.08 30.65
N VAL A 164 -17.73 10.80 29.60
CA VAL A 164 -17.32 9.97 28.45
C VAL A 164 -16.17 10.62 27.69
N LEU A 165 -16.33 11.88 27.27
CA LEU A 165 -15.39 12.55 26.38
C LEU A 165 -14.05 12.92 27.03
N ASN A 166 -14.01 13.14 28.35
CA ASN A 166 -12.84 13.74 29.01
C ASN A 166 -12.24 12.90 30.14
N TYR A 167 -12.89 11.81 30.58
CA TYR A 167 -12.53 11.09 31.81
C TYR A 167 -12.60 9.56 31.71
N GLY A 168 -12.71 9.00 30.50
CA GLY A 168 -12.69 7.55 30.29
C GLY A 168 -13.91 6.82 30.87
N ALA A 169 -15.11 7.43 30.78
CA ALA A 169 -16.36 6.70 31.02
C ALA A 169 -16.79 5.96 29.75
N ASP A 170 -17.14 4.69 29.87
CA ASP A 170 -17.65 3.90 28.74
C ASP A 170 -19.05 4.40 28.32
N PRO A 171 -19.27 4.77 27.04
CA PRO A 171 -20.57 5.25 26.55
C PRO A 171 -21.67 4.18 26.59
N GLU A 172 -21.32 2.89 26.49
CA GLU A 172 -22.26 1.76 26.57
C GLU A 172 -22.38 1.22 28.00
N GLY A 173 -21.46 1.58 28.90
CA GLY A 173 -21.43 1.18 30.31
C GLY A 173 -22.16 2.12 31.30
N VAL A 174 -22.99 3.05 30.82
CA VAL A 174 -23.66 4.06 31.67
C VAL A 174 -24.88 3.47 32.42
N ILE A 175 -24.92 3.59 33.75
CA ILE A 175 -25.95 3.03 34.64
C ILE A 175 -26.53 4.13 35.54
N PHE A 176 -27.86 4.31 35.56
CA PHE A 176 -28.53 5.27 36.45
C PHE A 176 -29.14 4.60 37.68
N MET A 177 -28.51 4.77 38.85
CA MET A 177 -29.01 4.28 40.14
C MET A 177 -29.69 5.40 40.93
N GLY A 178 -30.98 5.26 41.23
CA GLY A 178 -31.78 6.35 41.80
C GLY A 178 -32.74 5.91 42.91
N PHE A 179 -32.80 6.70 43.99
CA PHE A 179 -33.74 6.49 45.10
C PHE A 179 -34.87 7.52 45.13
N SER A 180 -36.11 7.09 45.38
CA SER A 180 -37.27 7.95 45.59
C SER A 180 -37.42 8.93 44.42
N ASN A 181 -37.41 10.25 44.65
CA ASN A 181 -37.38 11.27 43.58
C ASN A 181 -36.25 11.04 42.53
N GLY A 182 -35.10 10.51 42.94
CA GLY A 182 -34.04 10.07 42.03
C GLY A 182 -34.41 8.82 41.22
N GLY A 183 -35.17 7.87 41.79
CA GLY A 183 -35.70 6.70 41.07
C GLY A 183 -36.79 7.08 40.04
N PHE A 184 -37.65 8.05 40.37
CA PHE A 184 -38.51 8.71 39.36
C PHE A 184 -37.67 9.36 38.25
N MET A 185 -36.54 9.98 38.59
CA MET A 185 -35.65 10.60 37.61
C MET A 185 -34.94 9.56 36.73
N SER A 186 -34.49 8.43 37.29
CA SER A 186 -33.94 7.32 36.50
C SER A 186 -34.98 6.77 35.51
N HIS A 187 -36.23 6.56 35.94
CA HIS A 187 -37.31 6.18 35.01
C HIS A 187 -37.54 7.23 33.93
N ARG A 188 -37.46 8.53 34.25
CA ARG A 188 -37.55 9.60 33.25
C ARG A 188 -36.36 9.61 32.30
N MET A 189 -35.13 9.40 32.78
CA MET A 189 -33.95 9.30 31.92
C MET A 189 -34.09 8.13 30.94
N ALA A 190 -34.59 6.97 31.37
CA ALA A 190 -34.90 5.86 30.47
C ALA A 190 -36.00 6.18 29.42
N CYS A 191 -36.92 7.11 29.72
CA CYS A 191 -37.92 7.59 28.76
C CYS A 191 -37.35 8.63 27.77
N ASP A 192 -36.61 9.62 28.29
CA ASP A 192 -36.22 10.82 27.55
C ASP A 192 -34.84 10.67 26.88
N ARG A 193 -34.00 9.73 27.35
CA ARG A 193 -32.63 9.42 26.89
C ARG A 193 -32.29 7.92 27.05
N GLY A 194 -33.20 7.03 26.67
CA GLY A 194 -33.01 5.58 26.82
C GLY A 194 -31.74 5.04 26.15
N SER A 195 -31.31 5.61 25.01
CA SER A 195 -30.08 5.22 24.31
C SER A 195 -28.77 5.71 24.95
N LEU A 196 -28.83 6.52 26.01
CA LEU A 196 -27.65 7.04 26.72
C LEU A 196 -27.13 6.06 27.79
N MET A 197 -27.87 5.00 28.11
CA MET A 197 -27.60 4.14 29.26
C MET A 197 -27.80 2.67 28.94
N LYS A 198 -26.95 1.82 29.53
CA LYS A 198 -27.13 0.37 29.61
C LYS A 198 -28.38 0.04 30.42
N ALA A 199 -28.50 0.66 31.59
CA ALA A 199 -29.43 0.23 32.62
C ALA A 199 -29.89 1.35 33.56
N ILE A 200 -31.03 1.13 34.22
CA ILE A 200 -31.43 1.85 35.42
C ILE A 200 -31.70 0.90 36.58
N VAL A 201 -31.36 1.35 37.79
CA VAL A 201 -31.78 0.74 39.06
C VAL A 201 -32.60 1.79 39.82
N ALA A 202 -33.91 1.60 39.87
CA ALA A 202 -34.85 2.56 40.47
C ALA A 202 -35.45 2.01 41.77
N LEU A 203 -34.97 2.52 42.92
CA LEU A 203 -35.43 2.14 44.27
C LEU A 203 -36.53 3.08 44.77
N ASN A 204 -37.70 2.53 45.13
CA ASN A 204 -38.86 3.25 45.70
C ASN A 204 -39.28 4.50 44.88
N GLY A 205 -39.11 4.44 43.56
CA GLY A 205 -39.46 5.51 42.61
C GLY A 205 -40.00 4.93 41.31
N VAL A 206 -41.10 5.46 40.80
CA VAL A 206 -41.91 4.87 39.72
C VAL A 206 -41.90 5.70 38.43
N THR A 207 -42.44 5.15 37.34
CA THR A 207 -42.53 5.85 36.05
C THR A 207 -43.75 6.79 35.97
N TRP A 208 -43.96 7.40 34.80
CA TRP A 208 -45.11 8.25 34.51
C TRP A 208 -46.46 7.53 34.70
N ASN A 209 -47.42 8.22 35.33
CA ASN A 209 -48.78 7.71 35.51
C ASN A 209 -49.54 7.55 34.19
N ASP A 210 -49.39 8.51 33.29
CA ASP A 210 -49.73 8.33 31.88
C ASP A 210 -48.45 7.96 31.14
N PHE A 211 -48.29 6.67 30.84
CA PHE A 211 -47.08 6.16 30.19
C PHE A 211 -46.92 6.62 28.74
N SER A 212 -47.93 7.27 28.15
CA SER A 212 -47.76 7.96 26.85
C SER A 212 -46.87 9.21 26.95
N MET A 213 -46.67 9.74 28.16
CA MET A 213 -45.72 10.83 28.45
C MET A 213 -44.27 10.36 28.54
N CYS A 214 -44.01 9.04 28.49
CA CYS A 214 -42.67 8.46 28.44
C CYS A 214 -42.28 8.25 26.97
N PRO A 215 -41.42 9.06 26.34
CA PRO A 215 -40.99 8.84 24.96
C PRO A 215 -40.28 7.48 24.82
N ASN A 216 -40.15 6.98 23.60
CA ASN A 216 -39.42 5.75 23.32
C ASN A 216 -38.09 6.09 22.63
N THR A 217 -37.09 6.47 23.43
CA THR A 217 -35.76 6.93 22.98
C THR A 217 -34.67 5.86 23.11
N GLY A 218 -35.03 4.67 23.59
CA GLY A 218 -34.16 3.52 23.80
C GLY A 218 -34.81 2.56 24.79
N THR A 219 -34.21 1.40 24.96
CA THR A 219 -34.79 0.29 25.74
C THR A 219 -33.80 -0.27 26.79
N PRO A 220 -33.21 0.58 27.66
CA PRO A 220 -32.22 0.14 28.64
C PRO A 220 -32.76 -0.96 29.57
N ASP A 221 -31.86 -1.72 30.17
CA ASP A 221 -32.19 -2.68 31.22
C ASP A 221 -32.89 -1.96 32.39
N ILE A 222 -34.06 -2.46 32.84
CA ILE A 222 -34.81 -1.83 33.92
C ILE A 222 -34.86 -2.76 35.15
N LEU A 223 -34.17 -2.41 36.22
CA LEU A 223 -34.39 -2.97 37.55
C LEU A 223 -35.23 -2.00 38.37
N HIS A 224 -36.46 -2.39 38.67
CA HIS A 224 -37.30 -1.69 39.63
C HIS A 224 -37.19 -2.38 40.99
N VAL A 225 -36.79 -1.65 42.01
CA VAL A 225 -36.76 -2.14 43.40
C VAL A 225 -37.81 -1.38 44.20
N HIS A 226 -38.67 -2.09 44.92
CA HIS A 226 -39.77 -1.44 45.64
C HIS A 226 -40.14 -2.17 46.92
N ALA A 227 -40.27 -1.41 48.01
CA ALA A 227 -40.66 -1.91 49.32
C ALA A 227 -42.19 -1.96 49.49
N THR A 228 -42.75 -3.04 50.05
CA THR A 228 -44.22 -3.25 50.04
C THR A 228 -44.99 -2.38 51.04
N ASP A 229 -44.35 -1.99 52.14
CA ASP A 229 -44.91 -1.13 53.20
C ASP A 229 -44.42 0.33 53.04
N ASP A 230 -44.04 0.73 51.82
CA ASP A 230 -43.73 2.12 51.47
C ASP A 230 -44.96 3.03 51.68
N GLY A 231 -44.90 3.85 52.73
CA GLY A 231 -45.93 4.85 53.06
C GLY A 231 -45.68 6.26 52.49
N THR A 232 -44.73 6.43 51.56
CA THR A 232 -44.44 7.71 50.90
C THR A 232 -44.71 7.64 49.40
N ILE A 233 -44.28 6.56 48.74
CA ILE A 233 -44.58 6.23 47.36
C ILE A 233 -45.21 4.85 47.39
N GLU A 234 -46.53 4.75 47.52
CA GLU A 234 -47.17 3.47 47.81
C GLU A 234 -46.94 2.42 46.70
N TYR A 235 -46.57 1.20 47.09
CA TYR A 235 -46.27 0.08 46.19
C TYR A 235 -47.42 -0.24 45.19
N GLU A 236 -48.68 -0.09 45.61
CA GLU A 236 -49.86 -0.28 44.75
C GLU A 236 -50.28 0.97 43.95
N GLY A 237 -49.57 2.09 44.12
CA GLY A 237 -49.83 3.38 43.48
C GLY A 237 -50.65 4.33 44.34
N GLY A 238 -50.49 5.62 44.11
CA GLY A 238 -50.94 6.65 45.03
C GLY A 238 -51.15 8.03 44.39
N ASN A 239 -51.17 9.07 45.22
CA ASN A 239 -51.37 10.45 44.78
C ASN A 239 -50.71 11.46 45.73
N ASN A 240 -49.77 12.24 45.19
CA ASN A 240 -49.09 13.30 45.92
C ASN A 240 -49.76 14.65 45.62
N ASN A 241 -50.47 15.21 46.60
CA ASN A 241 -51.06 16.56 46.56
C ASN A 241 -51.92 16.90 45.33
N GLY A 242 -52.51 15.90 44.68
CA GLY A 242 -53.30 16.03 43.45
C GLY A 242 -52.74 15.25 42.27
N ASN A 243 -51.44 14.96 42.26
CA ASN A 243 -50.75 14.32 41.14
C ASN A 243 -50.62 12.80 41.35
N PRO A 244 -51.29 11.96 40.54
CA PRO A 244 -51.29 10.51 40.70
C PRO A 244 -50.00 9.86 40.18
N PHE A 245 -49.64 8.72 40.76
CA PHE A 245 -48.53 7.87 40.28
C PHE A 245 -48.94 6.39 40.22
N PRO A 246 -48.34 5.60 39.31
CA PRO A 246 -48.62 4.18 39.18
C PRO A 246 -47.92 3.39 40.29
N GLY A 247 -48.48 2.24 40.68
CA GLY A 247 -47.78 1.29 41.55
C GLY A 247 -46.62 0.59 40.86
N ALA A 248 -45.81 -0.13 41.63
CA ALA A 248 -44.68 -0.94 41.15
C ALA A 248 -45.12 -1.94 40.07
N ASN A 249 -46.19 -2.71 40.35
CA ASN A 249 -46.76 -3.66 39.40
C ASN A 249 -47.17 -3.00 38.05
N THR A 250 -47.73 -1.78 38.10
CA THR A 250 -48.17 -1.03 36.91
C THR A 250 -46.98 -0.44 36.15
N THR A 251 -45.98 0.10 36.86
CA THR A 251 -44.70 0.57 36.30
C THR A 251 -44.02 -0.53 35.50
N LEU A 252 -43.90 -1.72 36.08
CA LEU A 252 -43.31 -2.89 35.43
C LEU A 252 -44.16 -3.40 34.27
N ALA A 253 -45.49 -3.46 34.40
CA ALA A 253 -46.36 -3.87 33.29
C ALA A 253 -46.26 -2.93 32.07
N ASN A 254 -46.11 -1.63 32.31
CA ASN A 254 -45.87 -0.63 31.27
C ASN A 254 -44.53 -0.87 30.54
N TRP A 255 -43.45 -1.12 31.28
CA TRP A 255 -42.14 -1.46 30.70
C TRP A 255 -42.14 -2.83 30.00
N ALA A 256 -42.81 -3.84 30.57
CA ALA A 256 -42.96 -5.17 29.96
C ALA A 256 -43.69 -5.08 28.62
N SER A 257 -44.80 -4.32 28.58
CA SER A 257 -45.54 -4.05 27.34
C SER A 257 -44.72 -3.27 26.30
N ARG A 258 -43.75 -2.46 26.72
CA ARG A 258 -42.85 -1.71 25.81
C ARG A 258 -41.75 -2.60 25.23
N LYS A 259 -41.07 -3.38 26.08
CA LYS A 259 -40.05 -4.37 25.71
C LYS A 259 -40.63 -5.64 25.05
N GLY A 260 -41.95 -5.77 25.02
CA GLY A 260 -42.66 -6.92 24.45
C GLY A 260 -42.52 -8.20 25.26
N CYS A 261 -42.19 -8.12 26.55
CA CYS A 261 -42.06 -9.26 27.45
C CYS A 261 -43.43 -9.87 27.82
N ASP A 262 -43.41 -11.10 28.32
CA ASP A 262 -44.58 -11.70 28.97
C ASP A 262 -45.02 -10.85 30.17
N LEU A 263 -46.30 -10.47 30.23
CA LEU A 263 -46.87 -9.69 31.35
C LEU A 263 -46.93 -10.45 32.69
N GLN A 264 -46.42 -11.68 32.75
CA GLN A 264 -46.28 -12.47 33.97
C GLN A 264 -44.79 -12.65 34.27
N ARG A 265 -44.35 -12.05 35.38
CA ARG A 265 -42.99 -12.21 35.89
C ARG A 265 -42.79 -13.59 36.53
N SER A 266 -41.59 -14.15 36.35
CA SER A 266 -41.16 -15.41 36.95
C SER A 266 -40.26 -15.15 38.17
N PRO A 267 -40.39 -15.89 39.28
CA PRO A 267 -39.47 -15.78 40.41
C PRO A 267 -38.10 -16.36 40.03
N VAL A 268 -37.02 -15.66 40.37
CA VAL A 268 -35.64 -16.07 40.02
C VAL A 268 -34.72 -16.22 41.23
N GLY A 269 -35.13 -15.76 42.42
CA GLY A 269 -34.38 -15.94 43.66
C GLY A 269 -34.86 -15.02 44.78
N THR A 270 -34.09 -14.96 45.86
CA THR A 270 -34.25 -14.05 46.99
C THR A 270 -32.93 -13.34 47.29
N LEU A 271 -32.98 -12.20 47.98
CA LEU A 271 -31.84 -11.47 48.53
C LEU A 271 -32.15 -11.00 49.95
N ASP A 272 -31.11 -10.85 50.77
CA ASP A 272 -31.11 -10.13 52.04
C ASP A 272 -30.46 -8.76 51.77
N LEU A 273 -31.28 -7.71 51.66
CA LEU A 273 -30.84 -6.34 51.39
C LEU A 273 -31.05 -5.44 52.62
N VAL A 274 -32.14 -5.67 53.36
CA VAL A 274 -32.58 -4.77 54.43
C VAL A 274 -32.30 -5.39 55.79
N SER A 275 -31.14 -5.02 56.36
CA SER A 275 -30.65 -5.50 57.67
C SER A 275 -31.55 -5.22 58.89
N SER A 276 -32.56 -4.35 58.77
CA SER A 276 -33.59 -4.13 59.80
C SER A 276 -34.71 -5.17 59.76
N LEU A 277 -34.81 -5.94 58.67
CA LEU A 277 -35.65 -7.11 58.48
C LEU A 277 -34.83 -8.39 58.71
N SER A 278 -35.38 -9.59 58.52
CA SER A 278 -34.73 -10.82 58.99
C SER A 278 -34.82 -12.01 58.03
N GLY A 279 -33.67 -12.39 57.46
CA GLY A 279 -33.57 -13.39 56.39
C GLY A 279 -34.11 -12.83 55.08
N ASP A 280 -33.82 -13.50 53.95
CA ASP A 280 -34.00 -12.99 52.59
C ASP A 280 -35.39 -12.37 52.34
N GLU A 281 -35.54 -11.07 52.58
CA GLU A 281 -36.81 -10.36 52.54
C GLU A 281 -37.13 -9.84 51.14
N THR A 282 -36.14 -9.80 50.26
CA THR A 282 -36.27 -9.29 48.90
C THR A 282 -36.51 -10.42 47.89
N ASP A 283 -37.73 -10.52 47.34
CA ASP A 283 -38.01 -11.45 46.24
C ASP A 283 -37.49 -10.89 44.90
N LYS A 284 -36.68 -11.66 44.17
CA LYS A 284 -36.27 -11.35 42.78
C LYS A 284 -37.25 -11.96 41.78
N PHE A 285 -37.73 -11.16 40.83
CA PHE A 285 -38.52 -11.61 39.69
C PHE A 285 -38.01 -11.03 38.37
N ASP A 286 -38.07 -11.82 37.30
CA ASP A 286 -37.75 -11.38 35.93
C ASP A 286 -38.98 -11.47 35.01
N TYR A 287 -39.10 -10.52 34.10
CA TYR A 287 -40.02 -10.60 32.96
C TYR A 287 -39.28 -11.28 31.81
N VAL A 288 -39.86 -12.38 31.31
CA VAL A 288 -39.22 -13.26 30.31
C VAL A 288 -39.78 -13.03 28.91
N ASN A 289 -39.13 -13.60 27.90
CA ASN A 289 -39.55 -13.54 26.49
C ASN A 289 -39.72 -12.11 25.94
N CYS A 290 -38.86 -11.18 26.36
CA CYS A 290 -38.80 -9.82 25.82
C CYS A 290 -38.32 -9.82 24.36
N ASN A 291 -38.96 -9.02 23.50
CA ASN A 291 -38.64 -8.95 22.07
C ASN A 291 -37.35 -8.17 21.77
N SER A 292 -36.96 -7.25 22.66
CA SER A 292 -35.83 -6.33 22.46
C SER A 292 -34.51 -6.83 23.04
N GLY A 293 -34.48 -8.03 23.64
CA GLY A 293 -33.26 -8.65 24.20
C GLY A 293 -32.84 -8.12 25.57
N GLU A 294 -33.13 -6.86 25.89
CA GLU A 294 -32.76 -6.27 27.18
C GLU A 294 -33.79 -6.54 28.29
N ARG A 295 -33.29 -6.52 29.53
CA ARG A 295 -33.89 -7.11 30.72
C ARG A 295 -34.89 -6.20 31.41
N LEU A 296 -35.79 -6.83 32.15
CA LEU A 296 -36.75 -6.16 33.02
C LEU A 296 -36.95 -7.02 34.27
N SER A 297 -36.48 -6.50 35.41
CA SER A 297 -36.50 -7.20 36.68
C SER A 297 -37.21 -6.38 37.76
N HIS A 298 -37.75 -7.08 38.74
CA HIS A 298 -38.39 -6.52 39.90
C HIS A 298 -37.86 -7.17 41.17
N TRP A 299 -37.29 -6.36 42.06
CA TRP A 299 -36.92 -6.79 43.40
C TRP A 299 -37.91 -6.21 44.39
N ARG A 300 -38.67 -7.07 45.04
CA ARG A 300 -39.72 -6.67 45.99
C ARG A 300 -39.23 -6.88 47.41
N ILE A 301 -38.94 -5.78 48.10
CA ILE A 301 -38.55 -5.80 49.52
C ILE A 301 -39.84 -5.99 50.33
N ASN A 302 -40.08 -7.21 50.82
CA ASN A 302 -41.29 -7.51 51.58
C ASN A 302 -41.21 -6.90 52.99
N ASP A 303 -42.32 -6.34 53.46
CA ASP A 303 -42.48 -5.68 54.78
C ASP A 303 -41.55 -4.46 55.04
N GLY A 304 -40.78 -3.99 54.05
CA GLY A 304 -39.92 -2.80 54.14
C GLY A 304 -40.66 -1.49 53.87
N VAL A 305 -40.17 -0.37 54.43
CA VAL A 305 -40.72 0.99 54.25
C VAL A 305 -39.86 1.88 53.33
N HIS A 306 -40.33 3.10 53.02
CA HIS A 306 -39.69 4.02 52.06
C HIS A 306 -38.18 4.26 52.28
N ASN A 307 -37.76 4.36 53.54
CA ASN A 307 -36.37 4.62 53.92
C ASN A 307 -35.66 3.38 54.49
N ASP A 308 -36.27 2.19 54.40
CA ASP A 308 -35.58 0.93 54.63
C ASP A 308 -34.74 0.61 53.40
N MET A 309 -33.68 1.39 53.26
CA MET A 309 -32.66 1.20 52.25
C MET A 309 -31.52 0.36 52.84
N PRO A 310 -30.74 -0.34 51.99
CA PRO A 310 -29.71 -1.31 52.40
C PRO A 310 -28.46 -0.64 53.01
N PHE A 311 -28.61 -0.08 54.22
CA PHE A 311 -27.68 0.89 54.84
C PHE A 311 -27.02 0.38 56.13
N ASP A 312 -26.50 -0.84 56.17
CA ASP A 312 -25.64 -1.29 57.27
C ASP A 312 -24.14 -1.17 56.98
N GLY A 313 -23.76 -0.76 55.77
CA GLY A 313 -22.37 -0.71 55.32
C GLY A 313 -21.84 -2.08 54.93
N THR A 314 -22.72 -2.97 54.45
CA THR A 314 -22.35 -4.12 53.63
C THR A 314 -22.53 -3.78 52.15
N ASP A 315 -21.59 -4.22 51.32
CA ASP A 315 -21.51 -3.81 49.90
C ASP A 315 -22.52 -4.55 49.00
N VAL A 316 -23.32 -5.44 49.60
CA VAL A 316 -24.31 -6.32 48.95
C VAL A 316 -25.24 -5.58 47.99
N TRP A 317 -25.70 -4.38 48.32
CA TRP A 317 -26.53 -3.60 47.38
C TRP A 317 -25.73 -3.15 46.16
N ALA A 318 -24.52 -2.62 46.36
CA ALA A 318 -23.70 -2.12 45.28
C ALA A 318 -23.33 -3.27 44.33
N ASP A 319 -22.83 -4.39 44.88
CA ASP A 319 -22.43 -5.57 44.13
C ASP A 319 -23.59 -6.22 43.37
N GLU A 320 -24.72 -6.48 44.03
CA GLU A 320 -25.87 -7.11 43.38
C GLU A 320 -26.52 -6.18 42.34
N ALA A 321 -26.68 -4.89 42.65
CA ALA A 321 -27.33 -3.93 41.74
C ALA A 321 -26.42 -3.57 40.54
N PHE A 322 -25.12 -3.39 40.76
CA PHE A 322 -24.15 -3.17 39.70
C PHE A 322 -23.99 -4.43 38.85
N GLY A 323 -23.74 -5.60 39.47
CA GLY A 323 -23.63 -6.88 38.78
C GLY A 323 -24.88 -7.23 37.96
N TRP A 324 -26.08 -6.88 38.44
CA TRP A 324 -27.30 -6.97 37.64
C TRP A 324 -27.31 -5.98 36.46
N ALA A 325 -26.95 -4.73 36.68
CA ALA A 325 -27.04 -3.65 35.69
C ALA A 325 -25.99 -3.75 34.57
N ILE A 326 -24.79 -4.21 34.90
CA ILE A 326 -23.68 -4.40 33.97
C ILE A 326 -23.78 -5.75 33.22
N GLN A 327 -24.74 -6.61 33.54
CA GLN A 327 -24.82 -7.94 32.92
C GLN A 327 -24.95 -7.86 31.38
N GLY A 328 -24.04 -8.51 30.67
CA GLY A 328 -23.96 -8.50 29.21
C GLY A 328 -23.32 -7.24 28.61
N PHE A 329 -22.77 -6.34 29.42
CA PHE A 329 -21.73 -5.41 29.00
C PHE A 329 -20.40 -6.17 28.86
N ILE A 330 -19.63 -5.82 27.85
CA ILE A 330 -18.28 -6.31 27.60
C ILE A 330 -17.40 -5.06 27.52
N ARG A 331 -16.25 -5.11 28.19
CA ARG A 331 -15.34 -3.98 28.28
C ARG A 331 -14.59 -3.80 26.96
N ASP A 332 -14.10 -2.58 26.75
CA ASP A 332 -12.98 -2.25 25.87
C ASP A 332 -11.84 -1.97 26.84
N SER A 333 -10.92 -2.94 26.98
CA SER A 333 -9.98 -2.93 28.10
C SER A 333 -8.84 -1.96 27.92
N ASP A 334 -8.43 -1.59 26.71
CA ASP A 334 -7.32 -0.65 26.43
C ASP A 334 -7.69 0.63 25.66
N GLY A 335 -8.87 0.69 25.06
CA GLY A 335 -9.46 1.89 24.46
C GLY A 335 -9.31 2.03 22.96
N ASP A 336 -8.97 0.95 22.25
CA ASP A 336 -8.78 0.98 20.79
C ASP A 336 -10.11 1.01 19.98
N GLY A 337 -11.22 0.66 20.64
CA GLY A 337 -12.57 0.61 20.07
C GLY A 337 -13.10 -0.80 19.78
N TYR A 338 -12.31 -1.85 20.02
CA TYR A 338 -12.74 -3.24 20.02
C TYR A 338 -13.15 -3.66 21.45
N ARG A 339 -13.85 -4.79 21.56
CA ARG A 339 -14.34 -5.30 22.86
C ARG A 339 -13.60 -6.58 23.22
N ASP A 340 -13.36 -6.80 24.51
CA ASP A 340 -12.60 -7.94 25.07
C ASP A 340 -13.06 -9.35 24.62
N ASP A 341 -14.20 -9.49 23.93
CA ASP A 341 -14.71 -10.75 23.37
C ASP A 341 -14.46 -10.95 21.87
N VAL A 342 -14.08 -9.89 21.15
CA VAL A 342 -13.74 -9.87 19.71
C VAL A 342 -12.31 -9.38 19.44
N ASP A 343 -11.66 -8.85 20.47
CA ASP A 343 -10.27 -8.40 20.49
C ASP A 343 -9.36 -9.56 20.93
N ALA A 344 -8.36 -9.89 20.12
CA ALA A 344 -7.38 -10.93 20.40
C ALA A 344 -6.31 -10.50 21.44
N PHE A 345 -6.11 -9.20 21.63
CA PHE A 345 -4.97 -8.64 22.35
C PHE A 345 -5.29 -7.79 23.59
N VAL A 346 -6.51 -7.26 23.80
CA VAL A 346 -7.18 -6.83 25.07
C VAL A 346 -6.50 -5.77 25.95
N TYR A 347 -5.18 -5.67 25.92
CA TYR A 347 -4.35 -4.73 26.65
C TYR A 347 -3.30 -4.06 25.76
N ASN A 348 -3.36 -4.28 24.44
CA ASN A 348 -2.51 -3.66 23.45
C ASN A 348 -3.32 -2.76 22.51
N PRO A 349 -3.43 -1.44 22.78
CA PRO A 349 -4.34 -0.55 22.06
C PRO A 349 -3.92 -0.23 20.62
N ASP A 350 -2.84 -0.84 20.12
CA ASP A 350 -2.43 -0.77 18.73
C ASP A 350 -2.91 -2.02 17.93
N GLU A 351 -3.21 -3.15 18.59
CA GLU A 351 -3.51 -4.45 17.97
C GLU A 351 -4.83 -5.06 18.47
N TRP A 352 -5.68 -5.56 17.58
CA TRP A 352 -6.95 -6.22 17.94
C TRP A 352 -7.20 -7.56 17.24
N LEU A 353 -6.41 -7.88 16.20
CA LEU A 353 -6.65 -9.01 15.29
C LEU A 353 -5.41 -9.91 15.19
N ASP A 354 -5.64 -11.20 15.37
CA ASP A 354 -4.70 -12.32 15.17
C ASP A 354 -5.29 -13.13 14.00
N ALA A 355 -4.71 -13.01 12.80
CA ALA A 355 -5.33 -13.46 11.56
C ALA A 355 -5.20 -14.97 11.34
N ASP A 356 -4.04 -15.51 11.67
CA ASP A 356 -3.64 -16.90 11.46
C ASP A 356 -3.62 -17.74 12.77
N GLY A 357 -3.59 -17.08 13.94
CA GLY A 357 -3.52 -17.71 15.26
C GLY A 357 -2.10 -17.93 15.79
N ASP A 358 -1.09 -17.28 15.23
CA ASP A 358 0.31 -17.29 15.68
C ASP A 358 0.50 -16.65 17.06
N GLY A 359 -0.31 -15.62 17.35
CA GLY A 359 -0.25 -14.81 18.57
C GLY A 359 0.61 -13.55 18.47
N VAL A 360 1.04 -13.15 17.26
CA VAL A 360 1.45 -11.80 16.88
C VAL A 360 0.23 -11.05 16.30
N GLY A 361 0.18 -9.73 16.46
CA GLY A 361 -0.93 -8.93 15.95
C GLY A 361 -0.74 -8.52 14.49
N HIS A 362 -1.84 -8.48 13.74
CA HIS A 362 -1.88 -8.22 12.29
C HIS A 362 -1.24 -6.87 11.88
N ASN A 363 -1.09 -5.87 12.77
CA ASN A 363 -0.36 -4.63 12.40
C ASN A 363 1.17 -4.80 12.44
N THR A 364 1.65 -5.74 13.25
CA THR A 364 3.06 -6.04 13.49
C THR A 364 3.54 -7.24 12.68
N ASP A 365 2.63 -8.16 12.36
CA ASP A 365 2.87 -9.33 11.53
C ASP A 365 3.10 -8.91 10.06
N GLY A 366 4.22 -9.34 9.47
CA GLY A 366 4.47 -9.20 8.03
C GLY A 366 3.81 -10.30 7.20
N CYS A 367 3.24 -11.31 7.85
CA CYS A 367 2.97 -12.64 7.32
C CYS A 367 1.56 -13.13 7.70
N ASP A 368 0.55 -12.25 7.69
CA ASP A 368 -0.83 -12.44 8.19
C ASP A 368 -1.58 -13.76 7.82
N ASP A 369 -1.05 -14.55 6.88
CA ASP A 369 -1.59 -15.84 6.40
C ASP A 369 -0.72 -17.08 6.76
N ASP A 370 0.45 -16.95 7.43
CA ASP A 370 1.36 -18.07 7.79
C ASP A 370 1.67 -18.19 9.32
N PRO A 371 0.97 -19.09 10.05
CA PRO A 371 1.14 -19.26 11.49
C PRO A 371 2.43 -19.96 11.92
N SER A 372 3.44 -20.00 11.05
CA SER A 372 4.79 -20.48 11.33
C SER A 372 5.86 -19.38 11.36
N ALA A 373 5.59 -18.20 10.79
CA ALA A 373 6.53 -17.08 10.68
C ALA A 373 5.79 -15.75 10.63
N TRP A 374 6.35 -14.68 11.23
CA TRP A 374 5.71 -13.36 11.34
C TRP A 374 6.56 -12.19 10.82
N ASN A 375 7.81 -12.47 10.44
CA ASN A 375 8.77 -11.46 10.01
C ASN A 375 9.10 -11.67 8.53
N ASP A 376 8.46 -10.87 7.69
CA ASP A 376 8.91 -10.56 6.32
C ASP A 376 10.17 -9.65 6.43
N GLY A 377 11.29 -10.10 5.84
CA GLY A 377 12.60 -9.46 6.00
C GLY A 377 12.82 -8.25 5.11
N ASP A 378 12.28 -8.30 3.90
CA ASP A 378 12.57 -7.37 2.81
C ASP A 378 11.31 -6.73 2.18
N GLY A 379 10.13 -7.29 2.44
CA GLY A 379 8.81 -6.72 2.16
C GLY A 379 8.10 -7.32 0.94
N ASP A 380 8.40 -8.55 0.54
CA ASP A 380 7.82 -9.19 -0.65
C ASP A 380 6.53 -10.02 -0.40
N GLY A 381 6.23 -10.32 0.88
CA GLY A 381 5.08 -11.11 1.31
C GLY A 381 5.31 -12.62 1.47
N TYR A 382 6.54 -13.11 1.35
CA TYR A 382 6.95 -14.47 1.71
C TYR A 382 7.75 -14.46 3.02
N CYS A 383 7.65 -15.56 3.78
CA CYS A 383 8.13 -15.55 5.17
C CYS A 383 8.83 -16.83 5.63
N GLY A 384 9.81 -16.63 6.52
CA GLY A 384 10.34 -17.65 7.43
C GLY A 384 11.12 -18.80 6.78
N VAL A 385 10.41 -19.86 6.39
CA VAL A 385 11.00 -21.04 5.70
C VAL A 385 10.33 -21.33 4.36
N ALA A 386 9.29 -20.57 4.00
CA ALA A 386 8.70 -20.57 2.67
C ALA A 386 9.48 -19.63 1.72
N ASP A 387 10.13 -18.63 2.31
CA ASP A 387 11.07 -17.71 1.69
C ASP A 387 12.51 -18.28 1.77
N ALA A 388 13.15 -18.38 0.61
CA ALA A 388 14.54 -18.82 0.44
C ALA A 388 15.57 -17.67 0.46
N PHE A 389 15.15 -16.42 0.23
CA PHE A 389 16.01 -15.25 0.06
C PHE A 389 15.55 -14.03 0.91
N PRO A 390 15.49 -14.14 2.26
CA PRO A 390 14.92 -13.15 3.19
C PRO A 390 15.63 -11.78 3.32
N ASP A 391 16.45 -11.41 2.34
CA ASP A 391 17.15 -10.13 2.21
C ASP A 391 17.02 -9.54 0.76
N ASP A 392 16.31 -10.18 -0.18
CA ASP A 392 16.11 -9.71 -1.57
C ASP A 392 14.62 -9.76 -2.00
N PRO A 393 13.91 -8.61 -2.01
CA PRO A 393 12.44 -8.55 -2.20
C PRO A 393 11.96 -8.78 -3.65
N ASN A 394 12.78 -9.46 -4.46
CA ASN A 394 12.46 -9.89 -5.82
C ASN A 394 12.56 -11.41 -5.97
N GLU A 395 12.99 -12.15 -4.95
CA GLU A 395 13.19 -13.60 -4.97
C GLU A 395 12.68 -14.23 -3.69
N TRP A 396 11.91 -15.32 -3.79
CA TRP A 396 11.32 -15.99 -2.61
C TRP A 396 11.36 -17.52 -2.69
N VAL A 397 11.41 -18.09 -3.91
CA VAL A 397 11.50 -19.53 -4.14
C VAL A 397 12.80 -19.84 -4.87
N ASP A 398 13.43 -20.92 -4.44
CA ASP A 398 14.55 -21.61 -5.07
C ASP A 398 14.06 -23.05 -5.32
N THR A 399 13.57 -23.32 -6.53
CA THR A 399 12.86 -24.58 -6.84
C THR A 399 13.79 -25.81 -6.90
N ASP A 400 15.07 -25.63 -7.22
CA ASP A 400 16.03 -26.75 -7.38
C ASP A 400 17.22 -26.75 -6.40
N GLY A 401 17.52 -25.64 -5.74
CA GLY A 401 18.45 -25.52 -4.62
C GLY A 401 19.85 -25.02 -4.99
N ASP A 402 20.02 -24.29 -6.09
CA ASP A 402 21.33 -23.81 -6.56
C ASP A 402 21.77 -22.49 -5.88
N GLY A 403 20.83 -21.69 -5.37
CA GLY A 403 21.05 -20.41 -4.72
C GLY A 403 20.80 -19.16 -5.60
N VAL A 404 20.15 -19.30 -6.75
CA VAL A 404 19.50 -18.24 -7.53
C VAL A 404 17.97 -18.39 -7.36
N GLY A 405 17.23 -17.27 -7.39
CA GLY A 405 15.78 -17.31 -7.20
C GLY A 405 15.01 -17.48 -8.50
N ASP A 406 13.86 -18.15 -8.43
CA ASP A 406 12.99 -18.52 -9.56
C ASP A 406 12.58 -17.34 -10.48
N ASN A 407 12.69 -16.07 -10.06
CA ASN A 407 12.34 -14.91 -10.91
C ASN A 407 13.55 -14.37 -11.70
N GLY A 408 14.75 -14.49 -11.15
CA GLY A 408 16.02 -14.13 -11.77
C GLY A 408 16.68 -15.27 -12.54
N ASP A 409 16.27 -16.50 -12.24
CA ASP A 409 16.70 -17.74 -12.88
C ASP A 409 15.95 -17.99 -14.22
N VAL A 410 16.71 -18.25 -15.28
CA VAL A 410 16.17 -18.60 -16.61
C VAL A 410 15.74 -20.08 -16.69
N PHE A 411 16.30 -20.96 -15.84
CA PHE A 411 16.05 -22.40 -15.78
C PHE A 411 15.67 -22.90 -14.36
N PRO A 412 14.56 -22.44 -13.72
CA PRO A 412 14.19 -22.73 -12.31
C PRO A 412 13.86 -24.19 -11.92
N ALA A 413 14.44 -25.17 -12.60
CA ALA A 413 14.29 -26.59 -12.32
C ALA A 413 15.54 -27.41 -12.68
N ASP A 414 16.63 -26.77 -13.11
CA ASP A 414 17.93 -27.40 -13.36
C ASP A 414 19.03 -26.72 -12.52
N PRO A 415 19.43 -27.29 -11.36
CA PRO A 415 20.37 -26.69 -10.41
C PRO A 415 21.84 -26.69 -10.92
N ALA A 416 22.00 -26.83 -12.22
CA ALA A 416 23.25 -26.79 -12.95
C ALA A 416 23.35 -25.57 -13.87
N ASP A 417 22.29 -24.80 -14.10
CA ASP A 417 22.21 -23.66 -15.03
C ASP A 417 21.22 -22.60 -14.52
N TRP A 418 21.57 -21.30 -14.55
CA TRP A 418 20.70 -20.23 -14.03
C TRP A 418 20.63 -18.96 -14.90
N ILE A 419 21.46 -18.88 -15.95
CA ILE A 419 21.55 -17.72 -16.84
C ILE A 419 21.77 -18.22 -18.28
N ASP A 420 21.11 -17.54 -19.21
CA ASP A 420 21.21 -17.72 -20.66
C ASP A 420 21.61 -16.35 -21.23
N THR A 421 22.91 -16.16 -21.47
CA THR A 421 23.46 -14.84 -21.84
C THR A 421 23.13 -14.44 -23.28
N ASP A 422 22.84 -15.39 -24.17
CA ASP A 422 22.61 -15.13 -25.59
C ASP A 422 21.21 -15.48 -26.13
N GLY A 423 20.43 -16.27 -25.39
CA GLY A 423 19.03 -16.57 -25.61
C GLY A 423 18.74 -17.80 -26.47
N ASP A 424 19.67 -18.76 -26.55
CA ASP A 424 19.51 -19.99 -27.35
C ASP A 424 18.65 -21.07 -26.65
N GLY A 425 18.54 -21.02 -25.31
CA GLY A 425 17.79 -21.98 -24.49
C GLY A 425 18.62 -23.08 -23.83
N VAL A 426 19.95 -23.00 -23.87
CA VAL A 426 20.90 -23.73 -23.01
C VAL A 426 21.54 -22.73 -22.05
N GLY A 427 21.80 -23.14 -20.80
CA GLY A 427 22.40 -22.24 -19.82
C GLY A 427 23.92 -22.14 -19.96
N ASP A 428 24.48 -20.97 -19.59
CA ASP A 428 25.90 -20.61 -19.68
C ASP A 428 26.87 -21.63 -19.06
N ASN A 429 26.39 -22.55 -18.23
CA ASN A 429 27.20 -23.48 -17.45
C ASN A 429 27.36 -24.83 -18.16
N THR A 430 26.29 -25.26 -18.84
CA THR A 430 26.24 -26.46 -19.68
C THR A 430 26.60 -26.14 -21.13
N ASP A 431 26.39 -24.89 -21.58
CA ASP A 431 26.77 -24.40 -22.89
C ASP A 431 28.30 -24.28 -23.07
N ALA A 432 28.81 -24.82 -24.18
CA ALA A 432 30.20 -24.67 -24.60
C ALA A 432 30.53 -23.27 -25.19
N PHE A 433 29.52 -22.53 -25.69
CA PHE A 433 29.65 -21.23 -26.35
C PHE A 433 28.68 -20.12 -25.83
N PRO A 434 28.69 -19.75 -24.52
CA PRO A 434 27.68 -18.87 -23.83
C PRO A 434 27.49 -17.42 -24.29
N LEU A 435 27.91 -17.07 -25.50
CA LEU A 435 27.88 -15.73 -26.09
C LEU A 435 27.51 -15.75 -27.57
N TRP A 436 27.13 -16.91 -28.13
CA TRP A 436 26.77 -17.09 -29.53
C TRP A 436 25.56 -18.03 -29.71
N PRO A 437 24.33 -17.49 -29.90
CA PRO A 437 23.07 -18.25 -29.86
C PRO A 437 22.78 -19.03 -31.16
N GLY A 438 23.84 -19.41 -31.88
CA GLY A 438 23.80 -20.29 -33.03
C GLY A 438 24.45 -21.65 -32.76
N GLU A 439 24.94 -21.87 -31.54
CA GLU A 439 25.68 -23.06 -31.14
C GLU A 439 25.63 -23.25 -29.62
N SER A 440 25.49 -24.48 -29.15
CA SER A 440 25.57 -24.81 -27.72
C SER A 440 26.33 -26.08 -27.37
N ALA A 441 26.90 -26.78 -28.36
CA ALA A 441 27.58 -28.06 -28.15
C ALA A 441 28.99 -28.08 -28.76
N ASP A 442 29.91 -28.70 -28.03
CA ASP A 442 31.26 -29.13 -28.43
C ASP A 442 31.38 -30.59 -27.97
N THR A 443 30.87 -31.52 -28.78
CA THR A 443 30.62 -32.91 -28.36
C THR A 443 31.91 -33.69 -28.10
N ASP A 444 33.04 -33.31 -28.70
CA ASP A 444 34.34 -33.97 -28.51
C ASP A 444 35.41 -33.16 -27.75
N GLY A 445 35.21 -31.85 -27.59
CA GLY A 445 35.98 -30.97 -26.69
C GLY A 445 37.19 -30.30 -27.34
N ASP A 446 37.16 -30.07 -28.64
CA ASP A 446 38.25 -29.51 -29.45
C ASP A 446 38.22 -27.96 -29.53
N GLY A 447 37.03 -27.35 -29.34
CA GLY A 447 36.81 -25.91 -29.33
C GLY A 447 36.19 -25.33 -30.61
N ILE A 448 35.82 -26.16 -31.58
CA ILE A 448 34.83 -25.85 -32.62
C ILE A 448 33.48 -26.46 -32.19
N GLY A 449 32.37 -25.80 -32.52
CA GLY A 449 31.03 -26.24 -32.09
C GLY A 449 30.30 -27.08 -33.14
N ASP A 450 29.44 -27.99 -32.70
CA ASP A 450 28.81 -29.07 -33.48
C ASP A 450 28.11 -28.63 -34.80
N ASN A 451 27.57 -27.41 -34.90
CA ASN A 451 26.96 -26.86 -36.12
C ASN A 451 27.97 -26.22 -37.08
N GLY A 452 29.14 -25.83 -36.56
CA GLY A 452 30.30 -25.35 -37.32
C GLY A 452 31.28 -26.46 -37.68
N ASP A 453 31.20 -27.60 -37.00
CA ASP A 453 32.08 -28.75 -37.15
C ASP A 453 31.54 -29.77 -38.17
N ALA A 454 32.43 -30.31 -38.99
CA ALA A 454 32.11 -31.37 -39.94
C ALA A 454 32.10 -32.78 -39.31
N PHE A 455 32.83 -32.98 -38.19
CA PHE A 455 32.98 -34.25 -37.47
C PHE A 455 32.84 -34.10 -35.94
N PRO A 456 31.66 -33.70 -35.40
CA PRO A 456 31.47 -33.41 -33.96
C PRO A 456 31.74 -34.55 -32.95
N GLU A 457 32.22 -35.73 -33.37
CA GLU A 457 32.60 -36.85 -32.50
C GLU A 457 34.11 -37.22 -32.57
N ASP A 458 34.95 -36.49 -33.34
CA ASP A 458 36.40 -36.73 -33.44
C ASP A 458 37.23 -35.44 -33.23
N PRO A 459 37.84 -35.23 -32.04
CA PRO A 459 38.50 -33.98 -31.62
C PRO A 459 39.90 -33.79 -32.28
N ASN A 460 40.06 -34.33 -33.47
CA ASN A 460 41.22 -34.17 -34.35
C ASN A 460 40.80 -33.66 -35.73
N GLU A 461 39.50 -33.59 -36.05
CA GLU A 461 38.96 -33.26 -37.37
C GLU A 461 37.82 -32.25 -37.25
N THR A 462 38.02 -31.00 -37.67
CA THR A 462 37.01 -29.93 -37.52
C THR A 462 36.44 -29.40 -38.82
N ILE A 463 37.12 -29.70 -39.93
CA ILE A 463 36.84 -29.12 -41.24
C ILE A 463 36.92 -30.24 -42.28
N ASP A 464 35.84 -30.36 -43.05
CA ASP A 464 35.77 -31.06 -44.33
C ASP A 464 35.70 -29.97 -45.42
N SER A 465 36.79 -29.74 -46.14
CA SER A 465 36.88 -28.59 -47.06
C SER A 465 36.14 -28.79 -48.38
N ASP A 466 35.83 -30.03 -48.74
CA ASP A 466 35.25 -30.41 -50.04
C ASP A 466 33.97 -31.24 -49.94
N GLY A 467 33.70 -31.88 -48.81
CA GLY A 467 32.44 -32.49 -48.42
C GLY A 467 32.36 -34.00 -48.66
N ASP A 468 33.47 -34.74 -48.68
CA ASP A 468 33.46 -36.18 -48.94
C ASP A 468 33.27 -37.08 -47.70
N GLY A 469 33.43 -36.52 -46.50
CA GLY A 469 33.26 -37.21 -45.23
C GLY A 469 34.54 -37.79 -44.61
N VAL A 470 35.73 -37.33 -45.00
CA VAL A 470 36.99 -37.48 -44.23
C VAL A 470 37.55 -36.10 -43.88
N GLY A 471 38.02 -35.94 -42.63
CA GLY A 471 38.48 -34.63 -42.15
C GLY A 471 39.87 -34.25 -42.64
N ASN A 472 40.10 -32.94 -42.79
CA ASN A 472 41.31 -32.35 -43.36
C ASN A 472 42.66 -32.82 -42.75
N ASN A 473 42.71 -33.35 -41.52
CA ASN A 473 43.96 -33.82 -40.90
C ASN A 473 44.21 -35.33 -41.14
N GLY A 474 43.16 -36.09 -41.42
CA GLY A 474 43.17 -37.52 -41.71
C GLY A 474 43.10 -37.85 -43.20
N ASP A 475 42.57 -36.90 -43.98
CA ASP A 475 42.55 -36.93 -45.44
C ASP A 475 43.91 -36.52 -46.05
N ALA A 476 44.31 -37.25 -47.09
CA ALA A 476 45.49 -36.96 -47.89
C ALA A 476 45.26 -35.82 -48.91
N PHE A 477 44.01 -35.57 -49.34
CA PHE A 477 43.67 -34.54 -50.35
C PHE A 477 42.52 -33.58 -49.94
N PRO A 478 42.70 -32.73 -48.89
CA PRO A 478 41.64 -31.89 -48.27
C PRO A 478 41.04 -30.75 -49.13
N GLY A 479 40.69 -31.05 -50.36
CA GLY A 479 40.18 -30.14 -51.39
C GLY A 479 39.81 -30.85 -52.71
N ASP A 480 39.86 -32.18 -52.78
CA ASP A 480 39.31 -32.99 -53.86
C ASP A 480 38.35 -34.07 -53.29
N PRO A 481 37.02 -33.88 -53.38
CA PRO A 481 36.01 -34.72 -52.73
C PRO A 481 35.80 -36.08 -53.43
N SER A 482 36.81 -36.54 -54.14
CA SER A 482 36.89 -37.87 -54.74
C SER A 482 38.05 -38.72 -54.22
N GLU A 483 38.96 -38.16 -53.42
CA GLU A 483 40.19 -38.81 -52.96
C GLU A 483 40.44 -38.63 -51.46
N THR A 484 40.31 -39.70 -50.67
CA THR A 484 40.46 -39.65 -49.19
C THR A 484 41.78 -40.21 -48.67
N ALA A 485 42.55 -40.87 -49.53
CA ALA A 485 43.68 -41.72 -49.12
C ALA A 485 44.75 -41.77 -50.21
N ASP A 486 46.00 -41.86 -49.75
CA ASP A 486 47.22 -42.07 -50.53
C ASP A 486 47.97 -43.22 -49.84
N THR A 487 47.69 -44.46 -50.26
CA THR A 487 48.09 -45.67 -49.52
C THR A 487 49.61 -45.92 -49.57
N ASP A 488 50.28 -45.51 -50.65
CA ASP A 488 51.73 -45.71 -50.84
C ASP A 488 52.59 -44.43 -50.70
N GLY A 489 51.97 -43.25 -50.71
CA GLY A 489 52.54 -41.96 -50.33
C GLY A 489 53.15 -41.16 -51.47
N ASP A 490 52.63 -41.29 -52.69
CA ASP A 490 53.19 -40.67 -53.91
C ASP A 490 52.58 -39.30 -54.27
N GLY A 491 51.40 -38.99 -53.74
CA GLY A 491 50.64 -37.76 -53.98
C GLY A 491 49.54 -37.85 -55.04
N ILE A 492 49.12 -39.04 -55.45
CA ILE A 492 47.86 -39.33 -56.17
C ILE A 492 46.93 -40.14 -55.25
N GLY A 493 45.62 -39.92 -55.36
CA GLY A 493 44.64 -40.56 -54.49
C GLY A 493 44.20 -41.95 -54.96
N ASP A 494 43.96 -42.86 -54.00
CA ASP A 494 43.63 -44.28 -54.20
C ASP A 494 42.48 -44.57 -55.19
N ASN A 495 41.57 -43.62 -55.47
CA ASN A 495 40.47 -43.81 -56.45
C ASN A 495 40.82 -43.32 -57.86
N ALA A 496 41.72 -42.34 -58.00
CA ALA A 496 42.30 -41.87 -59.24
C ALA A 496 43.52 -42.73 -59.67
N ASP A 497 44.17 -43.35 -58.70
CA ASP A 497 45.35 -44.19 -58.88
C ASP A 497 44.97 -45.58 -59.44
N ALA A 498 45.67 -46.00 -60.49
CA ALA A 498 45.50 -47.31 -61.11
C ALA A 498 46.21 -48.46 -60.36
N PHE A 499 47.22 -48.16 -59.53
CA PHE A 499 48.03 -49.08 -58.74
C PHE A 499 48.30 -48.58 -57.29
N PRO A 500 47.27 -48.40 -56.41
CA PRO A 500 47.38 -47.76 -55.08
C PRO A 500 48.27 -48.44 -54.00
N ASP A 501 49.13 -49.40 -54.38
CA ASP A 501 50.09 -50.11 -53.52
C ASP A 501 51.57 -49.90 -54.00
N ASP A 502 51.81 -49.12 -55.07
CA ASP A 502 53.14 -48.90 -55.68
C ASP A 502 53.38 -47.43 -56.06
N SER A 503 53.99 -46.67 -55.13
CA SER A 503 54.37 -45.25 -55.21
C SER A 503 55.38 -44.86 -56.31
N SER A 504 55.51 -45.70 -57.33
CA SER A 504 56.19 -45.38 -58.59
C SER A 504 55.27 -45.42 -59.81
N GLU A 505 54.00 -45.82 -59.68
CA GLU A 505 53.06 -46.02 -60.79
C GLU A 505 51.63 -45.60 -60.42
N TRP A 506 51.14 -44.45 -60.88
CA TRP A 506 49.82 -43.94 -60.49
C TRP A 506 48.76 -43.92 -61.61
N LEU A 507 49.17 -44.19 -62.85
CA LEU A 507 48.31 -44.06 -64.03
C LEU A 507 48.48 -45.27 -64.94
N ASP A 508 47.37 -45.81 -65.43
CA ASP A 508 47.29 -46.75 -66.56
C ASP A 508 46.37 -46.10 -67.61
N LYS A 509 46.97 -45.44 -68.59
CA LYS A 509 46.26 -44.53 -69.49
C LYS A 509 45.59 -45.23 -70.68
N ASP A 510 45.98 -46.45 -71.01
CA ASP A 510 45.38 -47.21 -72.11
C ASP A 510 44.70 -48.52 -71.67
N GLY A 511 44.96 -48.99 -70.45
CA GLY A 511 44.25 -50.08 -69.78
C GLY A 511 44.86 -51.46 -70.02
N ASP A 512 46.16 -51.55 -70.31
CA ASP A 512 46.86 -52.82 -70.53
C ASP A 512 47.29 -53.52 -69.21
N GLY A 513 47.42 -52.76 -68.12
CA GLY A 513 47.80 -53.23 -66.79
C GLY A 513 49.28 -53.03 -66.40
N VAL A 514 50.06 -52.25 -67.15
CA VAL A 514 51.38 -51.74 -66.76
C VAL A 514 51.29 -50.24 -66.46
N GLY A 515 52.01 -49.79 -65.43
CA GLY A 515 51.98 -48.39 -65.01
C GLY A 515 52.76 -47.45 -65.93
N ASN A 516 52.27 -46.23 -66.08
CA ASN A 516 52.74 -45.23 -67.03
C ASN A 516 54.22 -44.78 -66.89
N ASN A 517 54.91 -45.05 -65.77
CA ASN A 517 56.33 -44.73 -65.59
C ASN A 517 57.26 -45.92 -65.87
N GLY A 518 56.75 -47.14 -65.72
CA GLY A 518 57.44 -48.41 -65.98
C GLY A 518 57.16 -48.97 -67.37
N ASP A 519 56.10 -48.49 -68.01
CA ASP A 519 55.75 -48.71 -69.39
C ASP A 519 56.55 -47.79 -70.33
N ALA A 520 57.09 -48.36 -71.42
CA ALA A 520 57.75 -47.62 -72.49
C ALA A 520 56.76 -46.96 -73.48
N PHE A 521 55.52 -47.45 -73.59
CA PHE A 521 54.47 -46.96 -74.50
C PHE A 521 53.13 -46.69 -73.82
N PRO A 522 53.05 -45.73 -72.86
CA PRO A 522 51.91 -45.56 -71.94
C PRO A 522 50.60 -44.99 -72.51
N ASN A 523 50.30 -45.31 -73.76
CA ASN A 523 49.17 -44.86 -74.55
C ASN A 523 48.75 -45.87 -75.66
N ASP A 524 49.49 -46.96 -75.89
CA ASP A 524 49.11 -48.04 -76.82
C ASP A 524 48.93 -49.36 -76.07
N PRO A 525 47.70 -49.85 -75.85
CA PRO A 525 47.40 -51.01 -74.99
C PRO A 525 47.77 -52.37 -75.63
N ASN A 526 48.73 -52.35 -76.55
CA ASN A 526 49.31 -53.51 -77.23
C ASN A 526 50.85 -53.53 -77.10
N GLU A 527 51.47 -52.47 -76.57
CA GLU A 527 52.92 -52.31 -76.41
C GLU A 527 53.22 -51.85 -74.98
N TRP A 528 54.13 -52.52 -74.28
CA TRP A 528 54.47 -52.19 -72.88
C TRP A 528 55.97 -52.22 -72.58
N SER A 529 56.80 -52.41 -73.61
CA SER A 529 58.23 -52.72 -73.48
C SER A 529 58.97 -52.35 -74.75
N ASP A 530 60.14 -51.74 -74.57
CA ASP A 530 61.13 -51.37 -75.58
C ASP A 530 62.44 -52.05 -75.16
N THR A 531 62.82 -53.17 -75.78
CA THR A 531 63.95 -53.98 -75.30
C THR A 531 65.31 -53.33 -75.60
N ASP A 532 65.38 -52.40 -76.54
CA ASP A 532 66.64 -51.78 -76.98
C ASP A 532 66.67 -50.24 -76.94
N ASP A 533 65.59 -49.60 -76.49
CA ASP A 533 65.39 -48.16 -76.26
C ASP A 533 65.31 -47.32 -77.56
N ASP A 534 64.65 -47.85 -78.60
CA ASP A 534 64.54 -47.24 -79.95
C ASP A 534 63.28 -46.38 -80.18
N GLY A 535 62.22 -46.63 -79.39
CA GLY A 535 60.95 -45.90 -79.46
C GLY A 535 59.85 -46.58 -80.27
N VAL A 536 59.99 -47.86 -80.62
CA VAL A 536 58.90 -48.71 -81.14
C VAL A 536 58.75 -49.97 -80.28
N GLY A 537 57.51 -50.32 -79.92
CA GLY A 537 57.24 -51.40 -78.98
C GLY A 537 57.60 -52.79 -79.49
N ASP A 538 58.11 -53.63 -78.58
CA ASP A 538 58.61 -54.98 -78.83
C ASP A 538 57.62 -55.90 -79.59
N ASN A 539 56.31 -55.64 -79.53
CA ASN A 539 55.30 -56.46 -80.23
C ASN A 539 54.96 -55.94 -81.64
N THR A 540 55.30 -54.70 -81.97
CA THR A 540 55.10 -54.06 -83.29
C THR A 540 56.39 -53.94 -84.10
N ASP A 541 57.53 -53.75 -83.43
CA ASP A 541 58.83 -53.62 -84.06
C ASP A 541 59.23 -54.90 -84.85
N ALA A 542 59.75 -54.69 -86.06
CA ALA A 542 60.29 -55.72 -86.92
C ALA A 542 61.66 -56.24 -86.43
N PHE A 543 62.41 -55.48 -85.64
CA PHE A 543 63.76 -55.81 -85.15
C PHE A 543 64.02 -55.51 -83.65
N PRO A 544 63.27 -56.09 -82.66
CA PRO A 544 63.25 -55.70 -81.21
C PRO A 544 64.53 -55.91 -80.37
N THR A 545 65.70 -55.78 -80.97
CA THR A 545 67.05 -55.88 -80.37
C THR A 545 68.15 -55.14 -81.16
N ASP A 546 67.82 -54.42 -82.25
CA ASP A 546 68.71 -53.50 -82.95
C ASP A 546 68.12 -52.07 -82.95
N PRO A 547 68.50 -51.19 -82.00
CA PRO A 547 67.84 -49.90 -81.72
C PRO A 547 68.26 -48.80 -82.71
N SER A 548 68.39 -49.20 -83.96
CA SER A 548 68.70 -48.34 -85.08
C SER A 548 67.82 -48.61 -86.29
N GLU A 549 66.89 -49.58 -86.25
CA GLU A 549 65.98 -49.95 -87.35
C GLU A 549 64.66 -50.53 -86.81
N ALA A 550 63.55 -49.79 -86.83
CA ALA A 550 62.27 -50.24 -86.25
C ALA A 550 61.20 -50.69 -87.28
N ALA A 551 61.34 -50.21 -88.53
CA ALA A 551 60.39 -50.45 -89.60
C ALA A 551 61.14 -50.87 -90.87
N ASP A 552 60.51 -51.76 -91.65
CA ASP A 552 60.92 -52.19 -93.00
C ASP A 552 59.66 -52.04 -93.87
N THR A 553 59.37 -50.79 -94.26
CA THR A 553 58.04 -50.38 -94.75
C THR A 553 57.69 -50.99 -96.12
N ASP A 554 58.68 -51.35 -96.94
CA ASP A 554 58.48 -52.03 -98.22
C ASP A 554 58.87 -53.52 -98.24
N GLY A 555 59.53 -54.02 -97.19
CA GLY A 555 59.76 -55.45 -96.94
C GLY A 555 61.02 -56.02 -97.62
N ASP A 556 62.00 -55.17 -97.86
CA ASP A 556 63.28 -55.44 -98.52
C ASP A 556 64.29 -56.15 -97.58
N GLY A 557 64.22 -55.86 -96.28
CA GLY A 557 65.10 -56.38 -95.23
C GLY A 557 66.23 -55.43 -94.79
N ILE A 558 66.23 -54.18 -95.25
CA ILE A 558 66.92 -53.03 -94.66
C ILE A 558 65.85 -52.14 -94.01
N GLY A 559 66.13 -51.59 -92.82
CA GLY A 559 65.16 -50.72 -92.16
C GLY A 559 65.10 -49.31 -92.74
N ASP A 560 63.97 -48.65 -92.49
CA ASP A 560 63.62 -47.30 -92.92
C ASP A 560 64.64 -46.22 -92.46
N ASN A 561 65.55 -46.55 -91.55
CA ASN A 561 66.44 -45.59 -90.90
C ASN A 561 67.81 -45.54 -91.62
N ALA A 562 68.30 -46.69 -92.12
CA ALA A 562 69.43 -46.76 -93.05
C ALA A 562 69.03 -46.48 -94.50
N ASP A 563 67.74 -46.43 -94.80
CA ASP A 563 67.19 -46.13 -96.11
C ASP A 563 66.78 -44.66 -96.25
N ALA A 564 67.17 -43.97 -97.33
CA ALA A 564 66.75 -42.59 -97.56
C ALA A 564 65.55 -42.41 -98.51
N PHE A 565 64.96 -43.50 -99.01
CA PHE A 565 63.63 -43.51 -99.62
C PHE A 565 62.78 -44.70 -99.11
N PRO A 566 62.37 -44.72 -97.82
CA PRO A 566 61.73 -45.88 -97.15
C PRO A 566 60.35 -46.33 -97.66
N MET A 567 59.96 -45.90 -98.85
CA MET A 567 58.65 -46.14 -99.48
C MET A 567 58.80 -46.60 -100.94
N ASP A 568 60.03 -46.79 -101.42
CA ASP A 568 60.34 -47.21 -102.79
C ASP A 568 61.44 -48.29 -102.76
N PRO A 569 61.10 -49.60 -102.84
CA PRO A 569 62.02 -50.75 -102.69
C PRO A 569 63.08 -50.88 -103.81
N GLU A 570 63.31 -49.80 -104.55
CA GLU A 570 64.21 -49.68 -105.67
C GLU A 570 65.27 -48.57 -105.45
N GLU A 571 65.18 -47.75 -104.38
CA GLU A 571 66.05 -46.58 -104.10
C GLU A 571 66.37 -46.39 -102.61
N THR A 572 67.62 -46.05 -102.23
CA THR A 572 68.01 -46.10 -100.79
C THR A 572 68.94 -44.98 -100.23
N SER A 573 69.12 -43.81 -100.87
CA SER A 573 70.08 -42.78 -100.39
C SER A 573 69.82 -41.34 -100.87
N ASP A 574 69.84 -40.33 -99.99
CA ASP A 574 69.87 -38.87 -100.29
C ASP A 574 71.12 -38.22 -99.67
N PHE A 575 71.78 -37.25 -100.31
CA PHE A 575 73.04 -36.68 -99.81
C PHE A 575 72.97 -35.29 -99.22
N ASP A 576 71.86 -34.57 -99.40
CA ASP A 576 72.01 -33.13 -99.56
C ASP A 576 70.81 -32.25 -99.14
N GLY A 577 69.61 -32.84 -99.07
CA GLY A 577 68.57 -32.41 -98.14
C GLY A 577 67.70 -31.21 -98.52
N ASP A 578 67.54 -30.87 -99.81
CA ASP A 578 66.48 -29.95 -100.26
C ASP A 578 65.09 -30.62 -100.43
N GLY A 579 65.03 -31.96 -100.37
CA GLY A 579 63.82 -32.71 -100.06
C GLY A 579 63.31 -33.67 -101.14
N VAL A 580 64.05 -33.89 -102.24
CA VAL A 580 63.71 -34.87 -103.27
C VAL A 580 64.94 -35.74 -103.60
N GLY A 581 65.15 -36.80 -102.82
CA GLY A 581 66.48 -37.38 -102.63
C GLY A 581 67.29 -37.77 -103.88
N ASN A 582 68.63 -37.78 -103.75
CA ASN A 582 69.72 -37.95 -104.75
C ASN A 582 69.35 -38.29 -106.20
N ASN A 583 68.49 -39.28 -106.42
CA ASN A 583 68.06 -39.69 -107.73
C ASN A 583 67.07 -38.67 -108.39
N ALA A 584 66.86 -37.45 -107.84
CA ALA A 584 65.89 -36.46 -108.36
C ALA A 584 66.15 -34.91 -108.34
N ASP A 585 66.47 -34.21 -107.23
CA ASP A 585 66.10 -32.77 -107.03
C ASP A 585 66.82 -31.62 -107.83
N ALA A 586 66.48 -30.38 -107.45
CA ALA A 586 66.79 -29.10 -108.07
C ALA A 586 67.93 -28.32 -107.39
N PHE A 587 67.98 -28.29 -106.05
CA PHE A 587 69.11 -27.81 -105.26
C PHE A 587 69.79 -28.92 -104.42
N PRO A 588 70.33 -29.98 -105.08
CA PRO A 588 71.43 -30.88 -104.76
C PRO A 588 72.41 -30.71 -103.59
N ASN A 589 72.19 -29.87 -102.56
CA ASN A 589 72.97 -29.43 -101.37
C ASN A 589 72.51 -28.02 -100.84
N ASP A 590 71.28 -27.52 -101.06
CA ASP A 590 70.83 -26.13 -100.74
C ASP A 590 69.28 -25.97 -100.57
N PRO A 591 68.72 -25.99 -99.34
CA PRO A 591 67.26 -26.16 -99.15
C PRO A 591 66.40 -24.87 -99.07
N SER A 592 66.86 -23.82 -98.37
CA SER A 592 65.92 -22.93 -97.66
C SER A 592 65.56 -21.63 -98.39
N GLU A 593 64.79 -21.73 -99.48
CA GLU A 593 64.16 -20.59 -100.18
C GLU A 593 62.61 -20.68 -100.14
N THR A 594 62.03 -19.74 -99.37
CA THR A 594 60.59 -19.48 -99.11
C THR A 594 60.36 -17.97 -98.78
N ALA A 595 59.34 -17.55 -98.01
CA ALA A 595 59.04 -16.13 -97.74
C ALA A 595 58.28 -15.84 -96.41
N ASP A 596 58.34 -14.58 -95.94
CA ASP A 596 57.70 -14.02 -94.72
C ASP A 596 57.40 -12.49 -94.88
N THR A 597 56.77 -11.82 -93.89
CA THR A 597 56.06 -10.52 -94.05
C THR A 597 56.60 -9.29 -93.26
N ASP A 598 56.12 -8.99 -92.03
CA ASP A 598 56.14 -7.61 -91.47
C ASP A 598 56.85 -7.37 -90.11
N GLY A 599 56.41 -7.89 -88.95
CA GLY A 599 57.33 -8.20 -87.84
C GLY A 599 57.38 -7.33 -86.57
N ASP A 600 56.27 -7.18 -85.84
CA ASP A 600 56.32 -7.17 -84.35
C ASP A 600 56.58 -8.59 -83.77
N GLY A 601 56.71 -9.57 -84.65
CA GLY A 601 56.72 -11.01 -84.39
C GLY A 601 55.57 -11.71 -85.13
N ALA A 602 54.48 -10.98 -85.40
CA ALA A 602 53.39 -11.43 -86.24
C ALA A 602 53.57 -11.02 -87.72
N GLY A 603 52.74 -11.63 -88.56
CA GLY A 603 52.29 -11.01 -89.81
C GLY A 603 50.86 -10.44 -89.71
N ASP A 604 50.72 -9.13 -89.96
CA ASP A 604 49.59 -8.39 -90.62
C ASP A 604 48.19 -8.18 -89.95
N ASN A 605 47.69 -8.96 -88.98
CA ASN A 605 46.22 -9.25 -88.97
C ASN A 605 45.26 -9.05 -87.74
N PHE A 606 45.65 -8.64 -86.51
CA PHE A 606 44.89 -9.05 -85.28
C PHE A 606 43.73 -8.20 -84.64
N ASP A 607 44.01 -7.07 -83.95
CA ASP A 607 43.36 -6.71 -82.65
C ASP A 607 42.07 -5.79 -82.64
N ALA A 608 41.54 -5.40 -81.44
CA ALA A 608 40.23 -4.79 -81.15
C ALA A 608 40.22 -3.29 -80.77
N PHE A 609 41.26 -2.80 -80.10
CA PHE A 609 41.75 -1.45 -80.32
C PHE A 609 43.12 -1.63 -80.99
N PRO A 610 43.22 -2.03 -82.29
CA PRO A 610 44.47 -2.49 -82.92
C PRO A 610 45.57 -1.43 -83.10
N GLU A 611 45.37 -0.30 -82.44
CA GLU A 611 46.20 0.91 -82.40
C GLU A 611 46.22 1.57 -80.99
N ASP A 612 45.50 1.08 -79.95
CA ASP A 612 45.48 1.62 -78.56
C ASP A 612 45.54 0.53 -77.46
N PRO A 613 46.55 0.53 -76.56
CA PRO A 613 46.76 -0.52 -75.57
C PRO A 613 46.24 -0.31 -74.12
N ASN A 614 45.37 0.68 -73.79
CA ASN A 614 45.03 1.00 -72.36
C ASN A 614 43.57 0.82 -71.86
N GLU A 615 42.54 0.72 -72.70
CA GLU A 615 41.11 0.73 -72.27
C GLU A 615 40.29 -0.42 -72.90
N THR A 616 39.14 -0.80 -72.31
CA THR A 616 38.25 -1.87 -72.83
C THR A 616 36.79 -2.03 -72.32
N LEU A 617 36.30 -1.51 -71.17
CA LEU A 617 35.04 -2.03 -70.53
C LEU A 617 34.08 -1.00 -69.85
N ASP A 618 32.80 -1.41 -69.69
CA ASP A 618 31.64 -0.72 -69.07
C ASP A 618 30.52 -1.76 -68.70
N SER A 619 29.68 -1.60 -67.65
CA SER A 619 28.86 -2.73 -67.10
C SER A 619 27.35 -2.59 -66.86
N ASP A 620 26.83 -1.68 -66.02
CA ASP A 620 25.36 -1.66 -65.75
C ASP A 620 24.58 -1.18 -66.99
N GLY A 621 25.29 -0.50 -67.90
CA GLY A 621 24.83 -0.11 -69.22
C GLY A 621 24.10 1.22 -69.24
N ASP A 622 24.08 1.98 -68.13
CA ASP A 622 23.55 3.35 -68.10
C ASP A 622 24.46 4.34 -68.86
N GLY A 623 25.73 3.97 -69.05
CA GLY A 623 26.78 4.70 -69.75
C GLY A 623 27.85 5.29 -68.84
N VAL A 624 27.82 4.99 -67.55
CA VAL A 624 28.80 5.37 -66.53
C VAL A 624 29.63 4.15 -66.13
N GLY A 625 30.83 4.04 -66.69
CA GLY A 625 31.78 2.98 -66.32
C GLY A 625 31.97 2.92 -64.79
N ASN A 626 31.73 1.74 -64.23
CA ASN A 626 31.14 1.44 -62.91
C ASN A 626 31.65 2.20 -61.66
N ASN A 627 32.81 2.84 -61.73
CA ASN A 627 33.54 3.35 -60.56
C ASN A 627 32.96 4.67 -60.00
N ALA A 628 31.63 4.93 -60.08
CA ALA A 628 31.06 6.27 -59.87
C ALA A 628 29.58 6.44 -59.38
N ASP A 629 28.83 5.40 -58.97
CA ASP A 629 27.39 5.49 -58.61
C ASP A 629 27.10 5.25 -57.10
N ALA A 630 26.00 5.80 -56.57
CA ALA A 630 25.50 5.68 -55.18
C ALA A 630 24.47 4.56 -54.97
N PHE A 631 23.73 4.15 -56.01
CA PHE A 631 22.93 2.93 -56.01
C PHE A 631 23.22 2.11 -57.31
N PRO A 632 24.46 1.59 -57.50
CA PRO A 632 25.02 1.11 -58.80
C PRO A 632 24.33 -0.08 -59.49
N TYR A 633 23.19 -0.51 -58.97
CA TYR A 633 22.43 -1.67 -59.39
C TYR A 633 20.92 -1.42 -59.40
N LEU A 634 20.48 -0.21 -59.01
CA LEU A 634 19.08 0.16 -58.84
C LEU A 634 18.74 1.33 -59.76
N ILE A 635 18.62 1.01 -61.06
CA ILE A 635 18.46 1.88 -62.24
C ILE A 635 17.40 3.00 -62.17
N THR A 636 16.61 3.08 -61.10
CA THR A 636 15.53 4.07 -60.90
C THR A 636 15.77 5.05 -59.77
N GLU A 637 16.75 4.83 -58.88
CA GLU A 637 17.02 5.73 -57.75
C GLU A 637 18.52 6.00 -57.61
N SER A 638 18.88 7.20 -57.16
CA SER A 638 20.28 7.60 -56.95
C SER A 638 20.48 8.61 -55.79
N VAL A 639 19.41 9.03 -55.09
CA VAL A 639 19.43 10.16 -54.13
C VAL A 639 18.52 9.94 -52.91
N ASP A 640 18.87 10.57 -51.78
CA ASP A 640 18.16 10.66 -50.48
C ASP A 640 18.53 12.04 -49.86
N SER A 641 17.54 12.87 -49.48
CA SER A 641 17.73 14.31 -49.23
C SER A 641 17.82 14.77 -47.76
N ASP A 642 16.89 14.37 -46.89
CA ASP A 642 16.89 14.79 -45.47
C ASP A 642 17.51 13.72 -44.53
N GLY A 643 17.57 12.47 -45.00
CA GLY A 643 18.29 11.37 -44.38
C GLY A 643 17.58 10.74 -43.19
N ASP A 644 16.25 10.84 -43.10
CA ASP A 644 15.45 10.09 -42.11
C ASP A 644 15.44 8.56 -42.41
N GLY A 645 15.76 8.19 -43.65
CA GLY A 645 15.83 6.81 -44.16
C GLY A 645 14.77 6.47 -45.22
N VAL A 646 13.86 7.40 -45.55
CA VAL A 646 12.84 7.26 -46.59
C VAL A 646 13.21 8.14 -47.79
N GLY A 647 13.58 7.51 -48.91
CA GLY A 647 13.93 8.26 -50.13
C GLY A 647 12.81 9.19 -50.59
N ASP A 648 13.19 10.40 -51.06
CA ASP A 648 12.38 11.60 -51.34
C ASP A 648 11.01 11.41 -52.03
N ASN A 649 10.82 10.27 -52.70
CA ASN A 649 9.63 9.95 -53.47
C ASN A 649 8.48 9.33 -52.64
N SER A 650 8.72 8.98 -51.36
CA SER A 650 7.78 8.22 -50.51
C SER A 650 7.37 8.87 -49.18
N ASP A 651 7.92 10.03 -48.83
CA ASP A 651 7.58 10.75 -47.59
C ASP A 651 6.49 11.84 -47.80
N ALA A 652 5.66 12.07 -46.78
CA ALA A 652 4.64 13.10 -46.72
C ALA A 652 5.19 14.48 -46.33
N PHE A 653 6.31 14.54 -45.58
CA PHE A 653 6.98 15.78 -45.20
C PHE A 653 8.51 15.73 -45.45
N PRO A 654 9.00 15.64 -46.72
CA PRO A 654 10.40 15.32 -47.10
C PRO A 654 11.50 16.34 -46.74
N ASP A 655 11.21 17.28 -45.84
CA ASP A 655 12.11 18.29 -45.30
C ASP A 655 12.00 18.38 -43.74
N ASP A 656 11.15 17.57 -43.09
CA ASP A 656 10.90 17.58 -41.63
C ASP A 656 10.90 16.17 -41.02
N SER A 657 12.09 15.71 -40.65
CA SER A 657 12.38 14.43 -39.98
C SER A 657 11.71 14.22 -38.60
N SER A 658 10.72 15.02 -38.20
CA SER A 658 9.91 14.83 -37.00
C SER A 658 8.45 14.42 -37.24
N GLU A 659 7.97 14.47 -38.48
CA GLU A 659 6.62 14.02 -38.86
C GLU A 659 6.64 13.35 -40.24
N SER A 660 5.99 12.20 -40.40
CA SER A 660 5.84 11.53 -41.70
C SER A 660 4.41 11.02 -41.97
N VAL A 661 3.46 11.35 -41.08
CA VAL A 661 2.08 10.84 -41.10
C VAL A 661 1.06 11.93 -40.74
N ASP A 662 -0.03 11.96 -41.49
CA ASP A 662 -1.24 12.77 -41.29
C ASP A 662 -2.44 11.82 -41.55
N SER A 663 -3.13 11.42 -40.49
CA SER A 663 -4.08 10.29 -40.50
C SER A 663 -5.48 10.63 -40.99
N ASP A 664 -5.95 11.87 -40.83
CA ASP A 664 -7.28 12.29 -41.27
C ASP A 664 -7.27 13.42 -42.33
N GLY A 665 -6.11 14.01 -42.60
CA GLY A 665 -5.87 14.86 -43.77
C GLY A 665 -6.25 16.32 -43.58
N ASP A 666 -6.40 16.79 -42.35
CA ASP A 666 -6.72 18.20 -42.04
C ASP A 666 -5.52 19.15 -42.25
N GLY A 667 -4.30 18.59 -42.26
CA GLY A 667 -3.03 19.29 -42.48
C GLY A 667 -2.24 19.61 -41.20
N VAL A 668 -2.64 19.07 -40.05
CA VAL A 668 -1.86 19.02 -38.80
C VAL A 668 -1.34 17.59 -38.61
N GLY A 669 -0.06 17.44 -38.27
CA GLY A 669 0.53 16.12 -38.00
C GLY A 669 -0.07 15.45 -36.77
N ASP A 670 -0.21 14.12 -36.81
CA ASP A 670 -0.88 13.30 -35.78
C ASP A 670 -0.37 13.55 -34.35
N ASN A 671 0.90 13.97 -34.20
CA ASN A 671 1.50 14.21 -32.88
C ASN A 671 1.07 15.54 -32.23
N SER A 672 0.49 16.46 -33.00
CA SER A 672 0.21 17.85 -32.61
C SER A 672 -1.28 18.19 -32.55
N ASP A 673 -2.15 17.33 -33.07
CA ASP A 673 -3.60 17.47 -32.98
C ASP A 673 -4.17 16.81 -31.69
N ALA A 674 -5.16 17.47 -31.08
CA ALA A 674 -5.91 16.94 -29.95
C ALA A 674 -6.97 15.90 -30.35
N PHE A 675 -7.45 15.91 -31.59
CA PHE A 675 -8.45 14.97 -32.10
C PHE A 675 -8.07 14.34 -33.47
N PRO A 676 -6.92 13.62 -33.59
CA PRO A 676 -6.25 13.18 -34.85
C PRO A 676 -6.97 12.06 -35.64
N ARG A 677 -8.30 12.05 -35.61
CA ARG A 677 -9.24 11.21 -36.36
C ARG A 677 -10.54 11.95 -36.68
N TRP A 678 -10.60 13.27 -36.46
CA TRP A 678 -11.76 14.10 -36.74
C TRP A 678 -11.40 15.53 -37.21
N GLU A 679 -11.12 15.68 -38.52
CA GLU A 679 -11.07 16.87 -39.42
C GLU A 679 -11.95 18.11 -39.04
N GLY A 680 -12.95 17.96 -38.16
CA GLY A 680 -13.84 19.03 -37.71
C GLY A 680 -13.34 19.86 -36.52
N GLU A 681 -12.41 19.37 -35.70
CA GLU A 681 -11.89 20.05 -34.51
C GLU A 681 -10.44 19.67 -34.23
N THR A 682 -9.64 20.65 -33.79
CA THR A 682 -8.24 20.43 -33.39
C THR A 682 -7.91 21.01 -32.01
N ALA A 683 -8.88 21.63 -31.33
CA ALA A 683 -8.69 22.30 -30.06
C ALA A 683 -9.74 21.95 -28.98
N ASP A 684 -9.25 21.86 -27.75
CA ASP A 684 -9.99 21.80 -26.49
C ASP A 684 -9.21 22.71 -25.51
N THR A 685 -9.72 23.93 -25.34
CA THR A 685 -8.99 25.05 -24.73
C THR A 685 -8.94 24.96 -23.21
N ASP A 686 -10.04 24.58 -22.55
CA ASP A 686 -10.12 24.49 -21.09
C ASP A 686 -9.98 23.06 -20.54
N LYS A 687 -10.11 22.04 -21.41
CA LYS A 687 -9.85 20.62 -21.15
C LYS A 687 -10.90 19.92 -20.30
N ASP A 688 -12.16 20.31 -20.45
CA ASP A 688 -13.31 19.56 -19.93
C ASP A 688 -13.57 18.24 -20.72
N GLY A 689 -13.06 18.16 -21.96
CA GLY A 689 -13.22 17.02 -22.88
C GLY A 689 -14.23 17.24 -24.01
N VAL A 690 -14.82 18.42 -24.14
CA VAL A 690 -15.64 18.88 -25.26
C VAL A 690 -14.82 19.86 -26.12
N GLY A 691 -14.74 19.61 -27.42
CA GLY A 691 -13.99 20.48 -28.34
C GLY A 691 -14.60 21.87 -28.50
N ASP A 692 -13.75 22.88 -28.70
CA ASP A 692 -14.09 24.32 -28.71
C ASP A 692 -15.26 24.70 -29.63
N ASN A 693 -15.48 23.97 -30.74
CA ASN A 693 -16.59 24.21 -31.68
C ASN A 693 -17.98 23.75 -31.19
N SER A 694 -18.01 22.88 -30.19
CA SER A 694 -19.21 22.22 -29.67
C SER A 694 -19.52 22.65 -28.24
N ASP A 695 -18.52 23.15 -27.52
CA ASP A 695 -18.68 23.83 -26.24
C ASP A 695 -19.30 25.24 -26.43
N VAL A 696 -20.22 25.60 -25.54
CA VAL A 696 -20.85 26.93 -25.50
C VAL A 696 -20.06 27.93 -24.65
N PHE A 697 -19.23 27.45 -23.71
CA PHE A 697 -18.36 28.21 -22.81
C PHE A 697 -16.91 27.66 -22.75
N PRO A 698 -16.16 27.58 -23.87
CA PRO A 698 -14.82 26.95 -23.98
C PRO A 698 -13.64 27.63 -23.22
N ASP A 699 -13.94 28.37 -22.16
CA ASP A 699 -13.00 28.96 -21.20
C ASP A 699 -13.37 28.59 -19.72
N ASP A 700 -14.42 27.79 -19.48
CA ASP A 700 -14.93 27.40 -18.15
C ASP A 700 -15.12 25.86 -18.02
N PRO A 701 -14.10 25.13 -17.52
CA PRO A 701 -13.99 23.65 -17.62
C PRO A 701 -14.92 22.88 -16.66
N PHE A 702 -16.04 23.48 -16.27
CA PHE A 702 -17.10 22.86 -15.49
C PHE A 702 -18.47 22.97 -16.16
N GLU A 703 -18.60 23.72 -17.26
CA GLU A 703 -19.87 24.00 -17.91
C GLU A 703 -19.75 24.10 -19.44
N SER A 704 -20.32 23.12 -20.14
CA SER A 704 -20.33 23.06 -21.60
C SER A 704 -21.75 23.17 -22.22
N ALA A 705 -22.79 23.43 -21.41
CA ALA A 705 -24.20 23.49 -21.85
C ALA A 705 -24.99 24.73 -21.36
N ASP A 706 -25.77 25.30 -22.30
CA ASP A 706 -26.84 26.28 -22.05
C ASP A 706 -28.08 25.81 -22.85
N ALA A 707 -28.93 25.02 -22.20
CA ALA A 707 -29.94 24.21 -22.88
C ALA A 707 -31.18 25.00 -23.32
N ASP A 708 -31.38 26.23 -22.83
CA ASP A 708 -32.42 27.14 -23.32
C ASP A 708 -31.92 28.42 -24.01
N GLY A 709 -30.60 28.61 -24.06
CA GLY A 709 -29.89 29.56 -24.91
C GLY A 709 -29.91 30.98 -24.39
N ASP A 710 -29.88 31.16 -23.07
CA ASP A 710 -30.06 32.46 -22.41
C ASP A 710 -28.74 33.13 -21.95
N GLY A 711 -27.63 32.39 -22.02
CA GLY A 711 -26.27 32.83 -21.72
C GLY A 711 -25.80 32.55 -20.29
N VAL A 712 -26.56 31.78 -19.50
CA VAL A 712 -26.14 31.20 -18.22
C VAL A 712 -26.15 29.69 -18.36
N GLY A 713 -25.06 29.02 -17.99
CA GLY A 713 -24.98 27.57 -18.13
C GLY A 713 -25.88 26.79 -17.14
N ASP A 714 -26.29 25.60 -17.56
CA ASP A 714 -27.25 24.71 -16.92
C ASP A 714 -26.94 24.40 -15.43
N ASN A 715 -25.68 24.43 -15.01
CA ASN A 715 -25.24 24.13 -13.64
C ASN A 715 -25.28 25.35 -12.70
N ALA A 716 -25.34 26.56 -13.27
CA ALA A 716 -25.50 27.82 -12.56
C ALA A 716 -26.95 28.34 -12.61
N ASP A 717 -27.75 27.88 -13.58
CA ASP A 717 -29.17 28.18 -13.69
C ASP A 717 -30.03 27.34 -12.70
N PHE A 718 -31.00 28.01 -12.08
CA PHE A 718 -31.98 27.38 -11.20
C PHE A 718 -33.09 26.63 -11.95
N ARG A 719 -33.32 26.90 -13.24
CA ARG A 719 -34.22 26.13 -14.11
C ARG A 719 -33.70 26.03 -15.57
N PRO A 720 -32.80 25.07 -15.85
CA PRO A 720 -32.07 24.93 -17.13
C PRO A 720 -32.88 24.68 -18.43
N TYR A 721 -34.20 24.89 -18.42
CA TYR A 721 -35.09 24.73 -19.57
C TYR A 721 -36.19 25.81 -19.60
N ASP A 722 -36.02 26.93 -18.87
CA ASP A 722 -36.99 28.02 -18.69
C ASP A 722 -36.28 29.40 -18.57
N LYS A 723 -35.57 29.78 -19.65
CA LYS A 723 -34.82 31.02 -20.03
C LYS A 723 -35.25 32.41 -19.53
N ASP A 724 -36.28 32.48 -18.70
CA ASP A 724 -36.77 33.67 -18.03
C ASP A 724 -36.58 33.55 -16.48
N VAL A 725 -35.94 32.49 -15.96
CA VAL A 725 -35.80 32.19 -14.50
C VAL A 725 -34.38 31.72 -14.09
N GLN A 726 -33.37 32.53 -14.38
CA GLN A 726 -31.94 32.27 -14.10
C GLN A 726 -31.57 32.19 -12.60
N SER A 727 -32.40 32.71 -11.69
CA SER A 727 -32.08 32.75 -10.26
C SER A 727 -33.30 32.60 -9.35
N GLU A 728 -33.07 32.25 -8.08
CA GLU A 728 -34.12 32.15 -7.05
C GLU A 728 -34.90 33.47 -6.87
N SER A 729 -34.34 34.62 -7.31
CA SER A 729 -34.99 35.93 -7.25
C SER A 729 -35.95 36.23 -8.42
N ASP A 730 -35.82 35.52 -9.55
CA ASP A 730 -36.63 35.75 -10.73
C ASP A 730 -38.05 35.17 -10.60
N LEU A 731 -38.21 34.20 -9.68
CA LEU A 731 -39.49 33.61 -9.28
C LEU A 731 -40.55 34.63 -8.77
N GLU A 732 -40.14 35.81 -8.29
CA GLU A 732 -41.06 36.87 -7.87
C GLU A 732 -41.47 37.85 -9.00
N SER A 733 -40.92 37.72 -10.22
CA SER A 733 -40.95 38.82 -11.22
C SER A 733 -41.78 38.61 -12.49
N PHE A 734 -42.68 37.61 -12.54
CA PHE A 734 -43.72 37.48 -13.57
C PHE A 734 -44.45 38.81 -13.88
N PRO A 735 -44.44 39.33 -15.13
CA PRO A 735 -45.21 40.50 -15.51
C PRO A 735 -46.39 40.19 -16.45
N ILE A 736 -46.92 38.95 -16.47
CA ILE A 736 -48.35 38.76 -16.71
C ILE A 736 -49.08 38.95 -15.37
N ILE A 737 -49.42 40.21 -15.11
CA ILE A 737 -50.42 40.65 -14.14
C ILE A 737 -51.65 39.72 -14.27
N THR A 738 -52.15 39.08 -13.22
CA THR A 738 -52.35 39.56 -11.83
C THR A 738 -51.29 39.08 -10.82
N LEU A 739 -50.67 39.91 -9.95
CA LEU A 739 -50.99 41.28 -9.50
C LEU A 739 -49.79 41.98 -8.78
N VAL A 740 -49.43 43.20 -9.22
CA VAL A 740 -48.74 44.30 -8.47
C VAL A 740 -47.23 44.14 -8.14
N ALA A 741 -46.33 45.13 -8.29
CA ALA A 741 -46.23 46.32 -9.16
C ALA A 741 -44.87 47.04 -8.95
N ALA A 742 -44.25 47.53 -10.05
CA ALA A 742 -43.27 48.63 -10.16
C ALA A 742 -41.98 48.56 -9.29
N GLY A 743 -40.76 48.62 -9.84
CA GLY A 743 -40.34 49.14 -11.14
C GLY A 743 -39.43 50.36 -10.96
N ILE A 744 -38.11 50.16 -11.04
CA ILE A 744 -37.11 51.23 -10.98
C ILE A 744 -36.51 51.44 -12.39
N VAL A 745 -37.17 52.28 -13.18
CA VAL A 745 -36.49 53.02 -14.27
C VAL A 745 -36.90 54.49 -14.19
N SER A 746 -36.00 55.30 -13.66
CA SER A 746 -35.80 56.73 -13.97
C SER A 746 -34.58 57.16 -13.15
N ILE A 747 -33.38 57.08 -13.72
CA ILE A 747 -32.81 58.17 -14.51
C ILE A 747 -32.98 59.52 -13.80
N PHE A 748 -31.84 60.01 -13.31
CA PHE A 748 -31.42 61.41 -13.29
C PHE A 748 -32.48 62.52 -13.40
N ALA A 749 -32.33 63.49 -12.49
CA ALA A 749 -32.50 64.91 -12.79
C ALA A 749 -33.95 65.44 -12.96
N LEU A 750 -34.71 65.41 -11.87
CA LEU A 750 -35.24 66.67 -11.33
C LEU A 750 -34.50 66.96 -10.01
N VAL A 751 -33.34 67.62 -10.04
CA VAL A 751 -33.18 69.06 -10.34
C VAL A 751 -34.21 69.89 -9.58
N ILE A 752 -33.75 70.35 -8.40
CA ILE A 752 -34.09 71.65 -7.80
C ILE A 752 -35.52 71.78 -7.23
N PHE A 753 -35.61 72.53 -6.12
CA PHE A 753 -36.81 72.81 -5.32
C PHE A 753 -37.43 71.58 -4.59
N GLN A 754 -37.62 71.59 -3.26
CA GLN A 754 -37.36 72.66 -2.30
C GLN A 754 -37.13 72.14 -0.88
N GLN A 755 -36.06 72.63 -0.26
CA GLN A 755 -36.00 73.08 1.14
C GLN A 755 -36.96 72.46 2.18
N LYS A 756 -36.41 71.68 3.12
CA LYS A 756 -36.51 71.82 4.60
C LYS A 756 -36.06 70.50 5.27
N VAL A 757 -35.37 70.47 6.42
CA VAL A 757 -34.72 71.56 7.17
C VAL A 757 -33.64 70.93 8.07
N LEU A 758 -32.54 71.67 8.28
CA LEU A 758 -31.58 71.64 9.39
C LEU A 758 -31.47 70.36 10.27
N ASN A 759 -30.29 69.76 10.22
CA ASN A 759 -29.33 69.71 11.34
C ASN A 759 -29.85 69.76 12.80
N LYS A 760 -29.49 68.71 13.55
CA LYS A 760 -28.82 68.71 14.89
C LYS A 760 -28.78 70.05 15.65
N PRO A 761 -29.00 70.08 16.99
CA PRO A 761 -27.95 69.54 17.88
C PRO A 761 -28.39 69.01 19.26
N SER A 762 -27.38 68.66 20.05
CA SER A 762 -27.44 67.92 21.32
C SER A 762 -27.30 68.77 22.60
N LYS A 763 -27.76 68.20 23.74
CA LYS A 763 -27.28 68.43 25.14
C LYS A 763 -27.62 69.80 25.78
N PRO A 764 -27.88 69.87 27.12
CA PRO A 764 -26.79 69.85 28.11
C PRO A 764 -27.03 69.07 29.43
N LYS A 765 -25.93 68.85 30.17
CA LYS A 765 -25.88 68.28 31.53
C LYS A 765 -26.30 69.29 32.62
N LYS A 766 -26.86 68.81 33.75
CA LYS A 766 -26.36 68.95 35.15
C LYS A 766 -27.44 68.47 36.15
N ALA A 767 -27.12 67.54 37.07
CA ALA A 767 -26.76 67.76 38.49
C ALA A 767 -27.96 68.20 39.37
N ASN A 768 -28.09 67.84 40.66
CA ASN A 768 -27.08 67.50 41.66
C ASN A 768 -27.74 66.99 42.98
N LYS A 769 -27.09 66.07 43.74
CA LYS A 769 -27.20 65.91 45.23
C LYS A 769 -28.58 65.49 45.81
N LYS A 770 -28.77 64.92 47.01
CA LYS A 770 -28.00 64.45 48.20
C LYS A 770 -29.02 63.64 49.08
N ALA A 771 -28.74 62.90 50.17
CA ALA A 771 -27.53 62.52 50.92
C ALA A 771 -27.87 61.41 51.96
N GLY A 772 -26.88 60.55 52.27
CA GLY A 772 -26.65 60.01 53.62
C GLY A 772 -27.48 58.79 54.07
N LYS A 773 -27.08 58.06 55.12
CA LYS A 773 -25.98 58.34 56.09
C LYS A 773 -25.62 57.09 56.93
N LYS A 774 -24.40 57.11 57.50
CA LYS A 774 -23.80 56.18 58.52
C LYS A 774 -23.34 54.84 57.94
N GLY A 775 -22.15 54.31 58.26
CA GLY A 775 -21.03 54.84 59.04
C GLY A 775 -20.79 54.11 60.37
N GLY A 776 -19.80 53.23 60.39
CA GLY A 776 -19.26 52.53 61.56
C GLY A 776 -17.76 52.28 61.35
N SER A 777 -16.95 52.38 62.41
CA SER A 777 -15.49 52.38 62.31
C SER A 777 -14.87 51.86 63.61
N ARG A 778 -13.82 51.02 63.51
CA ARG A 778 -12.52 51.10 64.24
C ARG A 778 -11.88 49.74 64.59
N LYS A 779 -10.55 49.73 64.42
CA LYS A 779 -9.52 49.12 65.31
C LYS A 779 -9.61 47.61 65.63
N GLY A 780 -8.79 46.85 64.91
CA GLY A 780 -7.44 46.51 65.39
C GLY A 780 -7.28 45.40 66.44
N SER A 781 -6.52 44.36 66.05
CA SER A 781 -5.73 43.52 66.96
C SER A 781 -4.51 42.99 66.22
N LYS A 782 -3.30 43.12 66.79
CA LYS A 782 -2.11 42.40 66.31
C LYS A 782 -2.20 40.96 66.81
N GLY A 783 -2.88 40.09 66.06
CA GLY A 783 -2.79 38.65 66.26
C GLY A 783 -1.37 38.17 65.96
N LYS A 784 -0.76 37.40 66.88
CA LYS A 784 0.48 36.68 66.58
C LYS A 784 0.21 35.75 65.39
N ARG A 785 1.05 35.77 64.34
CA ARG A 785 1.05 34.68 63.34
C ARG A 785 1.22 33.38 64.12
N LYS A 786 0.23 32.48 64.04
CA LYS A 786 0.41 31.12 64.52
C LYS A 786 1.41 30.44 63.60
N LEU A 787 2.28 29.61 64.17
CA LEU A 787 3.29 28.86 63.41
C LEU A 787 2.68 27.65 62.67
N PHE A 788 1.45 27.30 63.03
CA PHE A 788 0.62 26.27 62.43
C PHE A 788 -0.76 26.88 62.16
N SER A 789 -1.41 26.47 61.08
CA SER A 789 -2.78 26.81 60.69
C SER A 789 -3.80 26.19 61.66
N LYS A 790 -5.07 26.06 61.26
CA LYS A 790 -6.05 25.29 62.04
C LYS A 790 -6.01 23.81 61.72
N ASP A 791 -5.72 23.49 60.47
CA ASP A 791 -5.93 22.17 59.89
C ASP A 791 -4.68 21.30 60.17
N GLU A 792 -3.48 21.91 60.04
CA GLU A 792 -2.17 21.39 60.50
C GLU A 792 -2.10 21.07 62.02
N ILE A 793 -3.16 21.27 62.82
CA ILE A 793 -3.13 21.03 64.27
C ILE A 793 -3.17 19.53 64.58
N ASN A 794 -3.89 18.74 63.80
CA ASN A 794 -4.00 17.30 63.96
C ASN A 794 -2.72 16.62 63.47
N ASP A 795 -2.26 16.99 62.27
CA ASP A 795 -1.04 16.45 61.66
C ASP A 795 0.20 16.79 62.52
N ARG A 796 0.22 17.96 63.17
CA ARG A 796 1.29 18.31 64.12
C ARG A 796 1.27 17.41 65.36
N ALA A 797 0.12 16.87 65.79
CA ALA A 797 0.09 15.92 66.91
C ALA A 797 0.76 14.61 66.49
N ALA A 798 0.35 14.03 65.36
CA ALA A 798 0.97 12.84 64.78
C ALA A 798 2.48 13.04 64.53
N ALA A 799 2.89 14.17 63.94
CA ALA A 799 4.30 14.50 63.71
C ALA A 799 5.09 14.69 65.02
N VAL A 800 4.47 15.18 66.10
CA VAL A 800 5.11 15.27 67.42
C VAL A 800 5.32 13.90 68.03
N ASP A 801 4.33 13.01 67.96
CA ASP A 801 4.38 11.66 68.54
C ASP A 801 5.33 10.74 67.77
N TRP A 802 5.32 10.80 66.43
CA TRP A 802 6.36 10.17 65.59
C TRP A 802 7.75 10.68 65.99
N THR A 803 7.94 12.00 66.02
CA THR A 803 9.23 12.60 66.43
C THR A 803 9.65 12.21 67.86
N LYS A 804 8.72 11.87 68.76
CA LYS A 804 9.05 11.33 70.09
C LYS A 804 9.65 9.93 69.98
N ALA A 805 8.97 9.01 69.28
CA ALA A 805 9.47 7.66 69.05
C ALA A 805 10.84 7.68 68.37
N THR A 806 11.00 8.44 67.27
CA THR A 806 12.26 8.55 66.52
C THR A 806 13.41 9.13 67.34
N LEU A 807 13.13 10.02 68.31
CA LEU A 807 14.14 10.53 69.27
C LEU A 807 14.49 9.49 70.36
N GLU A 808 13.55 8.62 70.75
CA GLU A 808 13.78 7.53 71.70
C GLU A 808 14.59 6.39 71.06
N ASP A 809 14.40 6.13 69.77
CA ASP A 809 15.21 5.22 68.94
C ASP A 809 16.62 5.77 68.62
N GLY A 810 16.92 7.00 69.06
CA GLY A 810 18.27 7.58 69.05
C GLY A 810 18.65 8.33 67.77
N GLU A 811 17.70 8.65 66.90
CA GLU A 811 18.00 9.36 65.66
C GLU A 811 18.38 10.84 65.89
N SER A 812 19.26 11.38 65.05
CA SER A 812 19.76 12.75 65.22
C SER A 812 18.71 13.81 64.83
N GLU A 813 18.65 14.90 65.59
CA GLU A 813 17.70 15.99 65.35
C GLU A 813 17.80 16.60 63.95
N ASP A 814 18.98 16.64 63.34
CA ASP A 814 19.14 17.19 61.99
C ASP A 814 18.58 16.24 60.92
N SER A 815 18.63 14.92 61.13
CA SER A 815 17.95 13.93 60.26
C SER A 815 16.43 14.04 60.39
N ILE A 816 15.92 14.04 61.63
CA ILE A 816 14.48 14.25 61.91
C ILE A 816 14.00 15.59 61.34
N MET A 817 14.81 16.66 61.42
CA MET A 817 14.45 17.96 60.84
C MET A 817 14.37 17.89 59.32
N ALA A 818 15.21 17.09 58.66
CA ALA A 818 15.17 16.88 57.21
C ALA A 818 13.93 16.06 56.80
N GLN A 819 13.63 14.96 57.50
CA GLN A 819 12.45 14.12 57.24
C GLN A 819 11.12 14.85 57.48
N LEU A 820 11.06 15.70 58.51
CA LEU A 820 9.93 16.62 58.70
C LEU A 820 9.82 17.66 57.57
N GLN A 821 10.94 18.08 56.97
CA GLN A 821 10.92 19.01 55.83
C GLN A 821 10.53 18.33 54.51
N SER A 822 10.91 17.07 54.28
CA SER A 822 10.46 16.30 53.10
C SER A 822 8.97 15.93 53.18
N THR A 823 8.41 15.81 54.38
CA THR A 823 6.96 15.67 54.62
C THR A 823 6.21 17.02 54.66
N GLY A 824 6.82 18.09 54.15
CA GLY A 824 6.16 19.39 53.93
C GLY A 824 6.23 20.40 55.09
N TRP A 825 6.70 20.03 56.29
CA TRP A 825 6.82 20.99 57.38
C TRP A 825 7.92 22.01 57.11
N SER A 826 7.61 23.30 57.17
CA SER A 826 8.64 24.33 57.04
C SER A 826 9.69 24.20 58.15
N LYS A 827 10.95 24.56 57.86
CA LYS A 827 12.08 24.53 58.82
C LYS A 827 11.79 25.18 60.19
N ALA A 828 10.85 26.12 60.26
CA ALA A 828 10.39 26.73 61.50
C ALA A 828 9.37 25.86 62.26
N GLN A 829 8.46 25.19 61.55
CA GLN A 829 7.52 24.20 62.10
C GLN A 829 8.25 22.94 62.57
N SER A 830 9.16 22.35 61.78
CA SER A 830 9.92 21.14 62.15
C SER A 830 10.72 21.36 63.44
N ARG A 831 11.39 22.51 63.56
CA ARG A 831 12.09 22.92 64.80
C ARG A 831 11.17 23.15 66.00
N ALA A 832 9.90 23.51 65.76
CA ALA A 832 8.91 23.63 66.82
C ALA A 832 8.34 22.26 67.22
N ILE A 833 8.14 21.34 66.28
CA ILE A 833 7.74 19.94 66.50
C ILE A 833 8.80 19.24 67.37
N ILE A 834 10.06 19.16 66.93
CA ILE A 834 11.18 18.56 67.69
C ILE A 834 11.28 19.16 69.11
N LYS A 835 11.07 20.47 69.26
CA LYS A 835 11.11 21.15 70.57
C LYS A 835 9.89 20.89 71.45
N ILE A 836 8.76 20.49 70.87
CA ILE A 836 7.57 20.01 71.59
C ILE A 836 7.75 18.53 71.95
N SER A 837 8.30 17.69 71.05
CA SER A 837 8.58 16.28 71.33
C SER A 837 9.56 16.08 72.49
N LYS A 838 10.47 17.03 72.72
CA LYS A 838 11.39 17.03 73.87
C LYS A 838 10.79 17.53 75.20
N LYS A 839 9.47 17.67 75.30
CA LYS A 839 8.75 18.05 76.52
C LYS A 839 7.77 16.97 76.97
#